data_AF-A0AAE7B3D3-F1
#
_entry.id   AF-A0AAE7B3D3-F1
#
_cell.length_a   1.000
_cell.length_b   1.000
_cell.length_c   1.000
_cell.angle_alpha   90.00
_cell.angle_beta   90.00
_cell.angle_gamma   90.00
#
_symmetry.space_group_name_H-M   'P 1'
#
loop_
_entity.id
_entity.type
_entity.pdbx_description
1 polymer ?
#
loop_
_entity_poly.entity_id
_entity_poly.type
_entity_poly.pdbx_seq_one_letter_code
_entity_poly.pdbx_strand_id
1 'polypeptide(L)'
;MKYFLLIFYGFILNLYSNNLDDSKLENIKLQLQWKHQFEFAGFYAAKEKGFYKDVGLDVEFIEFDSKKNIVNEVVNKNADYGLTYSSFIVDYMNGKPLVFVANFFKQSPLVLVTQKDIYTPADLRNKKIMGLLDSSHEQIVLTMLDKFNITKNDFQNIPRKSAVESFINKKIDALTVFTTNEIYTLDKLGIKYNILDPAAFGTKFYDLNLFTTKSELMNNPSRVENFKQASIKGWEYALKNKNEIVDIILKKYNTQNKSKEALLFEANQIEYLMLSNIYPIGSVDLERVQNISDSFAQTLFMPRESKEKLESFIHKKESNSIELTINQKEYLKNKKVIKFCVDPNWLPLEKIENGKHIGISSEFLNLIKERIGIPFYLIETNNWTESLEKIKKRECDILALAEQTPLRKEYLNFTTPYIRVPLVIATKSGLPFINDLNEIKEKTLGVVKNYSLVELLKNKYPNIKVLEIDSIEEGLKLVSQERIFGFLDNSMAINHEIQKNKIIDISITGQFSEYFSLSIASRNDEDILNEILEKTLLSIDDRSKTTFIEKWNNIKYELKTDYRLIYQTVFLGIVLISVFIYWNFKLTQEIKKKEIIQKKLKESEEKFRTLFDIAPVLLDAFDKNGKVVLWNKECEKVFGYSLEEIKKEENPLSLFYPDPLIQREVFDDFNCKDENIYKEWTPLTKDGRKLIIKWANIKLPNNEILHIGIDITQERTNEILLYESKQELKKLNNSLEEKIKDEIQKNTKQQLLLMQQSKLAQMGEMIENIAHQWRQPLAQVNSSVLLIDVELKKNRFQNEIIENKLIEIESLTSYMSKTIDDFKNFFDPNKKKSIFKVEESIIKARNILKGRIKESHINLIINIEEELKIYSYLEELQQVILIILNNAIDAIILNKVLNPKILINAYSKDSEIMIFIEDNALGIEPEIIDKIFEPYFTTKQKSRGTGLGLYMSKMIIEDGLNGSLDVENKKNGACFKIKIPKGEYDE
;
A
#
# COMPACT_ATOMS: atom_id res chain seq x y z
N MET A 1 22.79 74.26 -39.66
CA MET A 1 21.67 73.75 -38.83
C MET A 1 20.72 72.79 -39.56
N LYS A 2 20.52 72.86 -40.89
CA LYS A 2 19.69 71.89 -41.63
C LYS A 2 20.34 70.53 -41.95
N TYR A 3 21.68 70.45 -42.02
CA TYR A 3 22.38 69.17 -42.30
C TYR A 3 22.59 68.28 -41.06
N PHE A 4 22.61 68.85 -39.85
CA PHE A 4 22.82 68.08 -38.61
C PHE A 4 21.55 67.33 -38.18
N LEU A 5 20.36 67.86 -38.49
CA LEU A 5 19.07 67.23 -38.21
C LEU A 5 18.75 66.05 -39.15
N LEU A 6 19.28 66.05 -40.38
CA LEU A 6 19.13 64.95 -41.35
C LEU A 6 20.03 63.75 -41.02
N ILE A 7 21.23 64.00 -40.49
CA ILE A 7 22.12 62.92 -40.03
C ILE A 7 21.59 62.32 -38.71
N PHE A 8 20.97 63.12 -37.84
CA PHE A 8 20.35 62.63 -36.61
C PHE A 8 19.10 61.77 -36.87
N TYR A 9 18.27 62.13 -37.86
CA TYR A 9 17.14 61.29 -38.28
C TYR A 9 17.57 60.02 -39.02
N GLY A 10 18.67 60.06 -39.78
CA GLY A 10 19.25 58.86 -40.42
C GLY A 10 19.89 57.87 -39.43
N PHE A 11 20.41 58.36 -38.30
CA PHE A 11 20.91 57.50 -37.22
C PHE A 11 19.79 56.90 -36.36
N ILE A 12 18.69 57.64 -36.15
CA ILE A 12 17.51 57.14 -35.41
C ILE A 12 16.73 56.12 -36.24
N LEU A 13 16.70 56.24 -37.57
CA LEU A 13 16.08 55.23 -38.46
C LEU A 13 16.91 53.94 -38.59
N ASN A 14 18.24 53.99 -38.45
CA ASN A 14 19.09 52.79 -38.38
C ASN A 14 19.11 52.12 -36.99
N LEU A 15 18.72 52.84 -35.93
CA LEU A 15 18.59 52.27 -34.58
C LEU A 15 17.19 51.66 -34.32
N TYR A 16 16.22 51.92 -35.20
CA TYR A 16 14.87 51.31 -35.14
C TYR A 16 14.61 50.24 -36.21
N SER A 17 15.56 49.94 -37.10
CA SER A 17 15.40 48.90 -38.14
C SER A 17 16.05 47.55 -37.80
N ASN A 18 16.65 47.37 -36.63
CA ASN A 18 17.30 46.11 -36.23
C ASN A 18 16.58 45.41 -35.07
N ASN A 19 15.26 45.20 -35.18
CA ASN A 19 14.53 44.27 -34.28
C ASN A 19 13.36 43.58 -35.00
N LEU A 20 13.55 43.24 -36.26
CA LEU A 20 12.89 42.11 -36.90
C LEU A 20 14.01 41.24 -37.46
N ASP A 21 14.85 40.74 -36.56
CA ASP A 21 15.56 39.51 -36.89
C ASP A 21 14.46 38.46 -36.91
N ASP A 22 14.08 38.05 -38.12
CA ASP A 22 13.26 36.87 -38.38
C ASP A 22 14.12 35.69 -37.94
N SER A 23 14.28 35.54 -36.61
CA SER A 23 15.17 34.56 -36.01
C SER A 23 14.62 33.21 -36.44
N LYS A 24 15.30 32.62 -37.42
CA LYS A 24 14.89 31.37 -38.06
C LYS A 24 14.61 30.35 -36.95
N LEU A 25 13.33 30.04 -36.75
CA LEU A 25 12.90 29.13 -35.68
C LEU A 25 13.66 27.81 -35.80
N GLU A 26 14.16 27.32 -34.68
CA GLU A 26 14.80 26.01 -34.65
C GLU A 26 13.73 24.93 -34.81
N ASN A 27 13.86 24.11 -35.85
CA ASN A 27 12.94 23.01 -36.08
C ASN A 27 13.28 21.84 -35.16
N ILE A 28 12.30 21.39 -34.38
CA ILE A 28 12.41 20.34 -33.37
C ILE A 28 11.39 19.25 -33.65
N LYS A 29 11.82 18.00 -33.62
CA LYS A 29 10.94 16.85 -33.82
C LYS A 29 10.64 16.15 -32.49
N LEU A 30 9.36 16.11 -32.13
CA LEU A 30 8.85 15.37 -30.97
C LEU A 30 8.20 14.06 -31.42
N GLN A 31 8.81 12.93 -31.07
CA GLN A 31 8.25 11.60 -31.28
C GLN A 31 7.17 11.31 -30.23
N LEU A 32 5.91 11.17 -30.67
CA LEU A 32 4.79 10.83 -29.81
C LEU A 32 4.80 9.34 -29.44
N GLN A 33 4.31 9.02 -28.24
CA GLN A 33 4.20 7.64 -27.75
C GLN A 33 2.99 6.88 -28.30
N TRP A 34 2.05 7.61 -28.90
CA TRP A 34 0.84 7.07 -29.50
C TRP A 34 0.33 8.00 -30.62
N LYS A 35 -0.82 7.63 -31.20
CA LYS A 35 -1.52 8.42 -32.22
C LYS A 35 -2.15 9.68 -31.64
N HIS A 36 -2.42 10.67 -32.49
CA HIS A 36 -2.94 11.97 -32.04
C HIS A 36 -4.25 11.85 -31.24
N GLN A 37 -4.25 12.44 -30.03
CA GLN A 37 -5.39 12.45 -29.08
C GLN A 37 -5.15 13.44 -27.92
N PHE A 38 -6.07 13.52 -26.94
CA PHE A 38 -5.96 14.48 -25.83
C PHE A 38 -4.77 14.20 -24.90
N GLU A 39 -4.25 12.98 -24.87
CA GLU A 39 -3.00 12.62 -24.20
C GLU A 39 -1.83 13.58 -24.47
N PHE A 40 -1.77 14.22 -25.64
CA PHE A 40 -0.70 15.16 -26.00
C PHE A 40 -1.13 16.62 -25.98
N ALA A 41 -2.29 16.92 -25.37
CA ALA A 41 -2.93 18.23 -25.36
C ALA A 41 -2.02 19.38 -24.92
N GLY A 42 -1.15 19.16 -23.93
CA GLY A 42 -0.21 20.19 -23.49
C GLY A 42 0.81 20.58 -24.56
N PHE A 43 1.32 19.61 -25.33
CA PHE A 43 2.26 19.87 -26.43
C PHE A 43 1.56 20.58 -27.60
N TYR A 44 0.31 20.19 -27.90
CA TYR A 44 -0.50 20.88 -28.91
C TYR A 44 -0.81 22.31 -28.50
N ALA A 45 -1.21 22.53 -27.24
CA ALA A 45 -1.42 23.87 -26.70
C ALA A 45 -0.14 24.70 -26.77
N ALA A 46 1.03 24.14 -26.43
CA ALA A 46 2.31 24.85 -26.53
C ALA A 46 2.64 25.30 -27.97
N LYS A 47 2.32 24.47 -28.97
CA LYS A 47 2.50 24.85 -30.39
C LYS A 47 1.47 25.89 -30.83
N GLU A 48 0.20 25.63 -30.58
CA GLU A 48 -0.92 26.41 -31.11
C GLU A 48 -1.12 27.75 -30.40
N LYS A 49 -0.67 27.88 -29.15
CA LYS A 49 -0.69 29.13 -28.39
C LYS A 49 0.59 29.94 -28.51
N GLY A 50 1.57 29.47 -29.28
CA GLY A 50 2.81 30.18 -29.53
C GLY A 50 3.88 29.99 -28.45
N PHE A 51 3.65 29.22 -27.39
CA PHE A 51 4.64 29.05 -26.31
C PHE A 51 5.98 28.47 -26.80
N TYR A 52 5.98 27.63 -27.84
CA TYR A 52 7.23 27.21 -28.49
C TYR A 52 7.86 28.31 -29.34
N LYS A 53 7.07 29.08 -30.08
CA LYS A 53 7.55 30.19 -30.91
C LYS A 53 8.15 31.31 -30.06
N ASP A 54 7.56 31.59 -28.90
CA ASP A 54 8.04 32.59 -27.93
C ASP A 54 9.47 32.29 -27.42
N VAL A 55 9.88 31.02 -27.49
CA VAL A 55 11.23 30.56 -27.12
C VAL A 55 12.08 30.15 -28.32
N GLY A 56 11.68 30.55 -29.54
CA GLY A 56 12.45 30.34 -30.77
C GLY A 56 12.34 28.95 -31.40
N LEU A 57 11.36 28.13 -31.02
CA LEU A 57 11.21 26.75 -31.47
C LEU A 57 9.99 26.57 -32.40
N ASP A 58 10.16 25.78 -33.46
CA ASP A 58 9.07 25.22 -34.26
C ASP A 58 9.04 23.70 -34.07
N VAL A 59 7.95 23.17 -33.50
CA VAL A 59 7.88 21.77 -33.07
C VAL A 59 7.04 20.96 -34.03
N GLU A 60 7.64 20.00 -34.72
CA GLU A 60 6.99 18.98 -35.53
C GLU A 60 6.64 17.75 -34.68
N PHE A 61 5.40 17.26 -34.77
CA PHE A 61 4.96 16.04 -34.08
C PHE A 61 5.09 14.85 -35.02
N ILE A 62 5.90 13.86 -34.63
CA ILE A 62 5.98 12.58 -35.34
C ILE A 62 5.01 11.62 -34.65
N GLU A 63 3.96 11.22 -35.36
CA GLU A 63 2.97 10.27 -34.87
C GLU A 63 3.60 8.87 -34.67
N PHE A 64 3.02 8.08 -33.75
CA PHE A 64 3.49 6.74 -33.44
C PHE A 64 3.33 5.75 -34.61
N ASP A 65 4.38 4.95 -34.85
CA ASP A 65 4.40 3.80 -35.76
C ASP A 65 4.78 2.53 -34.98
N SER A 66 3.92 1.51 -35.00
CA SER A 66 4.13 0.24 -34.30
C SER A 66 5.39 -0.53 -34.74
N LYS A 67 5.97 -0.19 -35.91
CA LYS A 67 7.21 -0.82 -36.40
C LYS A 67 8.47 -0.16 -35.86
N LYS A 68 8.36 1.01 -35.23
CA LYS A 68 9.50 1.80 -34.74
C LYS A 68 9.55 1.78 -33.22
N ASN A 69 10.77 1.79 -32.67
CA ASN A 69 10.98 1.96 -31.24
C ASN A 69 11.29 3.44 -30.96
N ILE A 70 10.48 4.07 -30.11
CA ILE A 70 10.55 5.51 -29.81
C ILE A 70 11.92 5.92 -29.27
N VAL A 71 12.50 5.13 -28.36
CA VAL A 71 13.82 5.40 -27.77
C VAL A 71 14.90 5.36 -28.85
N ASN A 72 14.82 4.41 -29.78
CA ASN A 72 15.77 4.31 -30.88
C ASN A 72 15.64 5.48 -31.88
N GLU A 73 14.42 5.97 -32.16
CA GLU A 73 14.25 7.13 -33.04
C GLU A 73 14.94 8.38 -32.48
N VAL A 74 14.89 8.58 -31.16
CA VAL A 74 15.57 9.70 -30.48
C VAL A 74 17.08 9.49 -30.41
N VAL A 75 17.54 8.28 -30.06
CA VAL A 75 18.99 7.95 -30.01
C VAL A 75 19.64 8.06 -31.39
N ASN A 76 18.94 7.67 -32.45
CA ASN A 76 19.42 7.74 -33.83
C ASN A 76 19.28 9.13 -34.47
N LYS A 77 18.78 10.13 -33.71
CA LYS A 77 18.53 11.51 -34.18
C LYS A 77 17.49 11.64 -35.30
N ASN A 78 16.57 10.68 -35.42
CA ASN A 78 15.38 10.82 -36.26
C ASN A 78 14.34 11.76 -35.62
N ALA A 79 14.38 11.87 -34.29
CA ALA A 79 13.65 12.83 -33.47
C ALA A 79 14.60 13.46 -32.42
N ASP A 80 14.32 14.69 -32.00
CA ASP A 80 15.12 15.39 -30.98
C ASP A 80 14.65 15.05 -29.56
N TYR A 81 13.33 14.88 -29.40
CA TYR A 81 12.67 14.55 -28.12
C TYR A 81 11.70 13.40 -28.32
N GLY A 82 11.45 12.64 -27.26
CA GLY A 82 10.46 11.57 -27.27
C GLY A 82 9.55 11.61 -26.05
N LEU A 83 8.34 11.12 -26.23
CA LEU A 83 7.41 10.77 -25.16
C LEU A 83 7.38 9.25 -25.04
N THR A 84 7.41 8.70 -23.82
CA THR A 84 7.35 7.26 -23.62
C THR A 84 6.89 6.86 -22.21
N TYR A 85 6.60 5.57 -22.02
CA TYR A 85 6.27 4.93 -20.75
C TYR A 85 7.51 4.79 -19.85
N SER A 86 7.32 4.40 -18.58
CA SER A 86 8.42 4.18 -17.62
C SER A 86 9.48 3.17 -18.05
N SER A 87 9.19 2.30 -19.02
CA SER A 87 10.12 1.27 -19.50
C SER A 87 11.42 1.82 -20.09
N PHE A 88 11.49 3.08 -20.53
CA PHE A 88 12.76 3.68 -20.97
C PHE A 88 13.80 3.83 -19.83
N ILE A 89 13.39 3.67 -18.57
CA ILE A 89 14.32 3.54 -17.44
C ILE A 89 15.15 2.26 -17.60
N VAL A 90 14.56 1.17 -18.11
CA VAL A 90 15.27 -0.07 -18.42
C VAL A 90 16.27 0.16 -19.55
N ASP A 91 15.89 0.93 -20.58
CA ASP A 91 16.82 1.34 -21.65
C ASP A 91 18.02 2.12 -21.11
N TYR A 92 17.80 3.01 -20.14
CA TYR A 92 18.87 3.75 -19.46
C TYR A 92 19.77 2.82 -18.63
N MET A 93 19.19 1.90 -17.85
CA MET A 93 19.94 0.91 -17.05
C MET A 93 20.78 -0.01 -17.94
N ASN A 94 20.34 -0.27 -19.17
CA ASN A 94 21.10 -1.00 -20.20
C ASN A 94 22.17 -0.14 -20.90
N GLY A 95 22.41 1.08 -20.44
CA GLY A 95 23.51 1.94 -20.90
C GLY A 95 23.16 2.88 -22.06
N LYS A 96 21.89 2.99 -22.48
CA LYS A 96 21.54 3.99 -23.51
C LYS A 96 21.75 5.41 -22.95
N PRO A 97 22.30 6.35 -23.75
CA PRO A 97 22.68 7.68 -23.29
C PRO A 97 21.45 8.61 -23.21
N LEU A 98 20.51 8.29 -22.33
CA LEU A 98 19.22 8.98 -22.18
C LEU A 98 19.24 10.00 -21.03
N VAL A 99 18.36 10.99 -21.14
CA VAL A 99 18.08 12.01 -20.12
C VAL A 99 16.56 12.13 -19.96
N PHE A 100 16.08 11.99 -18.73
CA PHE A 100 14.69 12.17 -18.34
C PHE A 100 14.41 13.66 -18.07
N VAL A 101 13.73 14.32 -19.01
CA VAL A 101 13.55 15.78 -19.02
C VAL A 101 12.40 16.24 -18.12
N ALA A 102 11.22 15.61 -18.25
CA ALA A 102 10.01 15.96 -17.51
C ALA A 102 9.00 14.79 -17.49
N ASN A 103 8.17 14.70 -16.45
CA ASN A 103 7.06 13.76 -16.39
C ASN A 103 5.73 14.50 -16.23
N PHE A 104 4.75 14.09 -17.02
CA PHE A 104 3.42 14.71 -17.01
C PHE A 104 2.39 13.83 -16.30
N PHE A 105 2.42 12.50 -16.45
CA PHE A 105 1.45 11.62 -15.79
C PHE A 105 2.10 10.86 -14.64
N LYS A 106 1.59 11.08 -13.43
CA LYS A 106 2.10 10.47 -12.19
C LYS A 106 1.61 9.03 -12.00
N GLN A 107 0.64 8.59 -12.80
CA GLN A 107 0.17 7.22 -12.86
C GLN A 107 -0.10 6.85 -14.32
N SER A 108 0.34 5.66 -14.74
CA SER A 108 0.04 5.13 -16.06
C SER A 108 -1.46 4.81 -16.19
N PRO A 109 -2.11 5.19 -17.31
CA PRO A 109 -3.48 4.77 -17.58
C PRO A 109 -3.59 3.31 -18.05
N LEU A 110 -2.46 2.63 -18.24
CA LEU A 110 -2.40 1.29 -18.81
C LEU A 110 -2.96 0.25 -17.83
N VAL A 111 -3.98 -0.47 -18.26
CA VAL A 111 -4.61 -1.55 -17.50
C VAL A 111 -4.85 -2.76 -18.39
N LEU A 112 -5.07 -3.92 -17.76
CA LEU A 112 -5.50 -5.12 -18.46
C LEU A 112 -7.00 -5.33 -18.22
N VAL A 113 -7.79 -5.16 -19.27
CA VAL A 113 -9.23 -5.44 -19.23
C VAL A 113 -9.45 -6.92 -19.56
N THR A 114 -10.27 -7.60 -18.76
CA THR A 114 -10.51 -9.04 -18.88
C THR A 114 -11.99 -9.34 -19.03
N GLN A 115 -12.31 -10.48 -19.64
CA GLN A 115 -13.67 -11.02 -19.61
C GLN A 115 -14.12 -11.21 -18.16
N LYS A 116 -15.43 -11.11 -17.92
CA LYS A 116 -16.01 -11.10 -16.57
C LYS A 116 -15.64 -12.34 -15.74
N ASP A 117 -15.32 -13.46 -16.37
CA ASP A 117 -14.90 -14.72 -15.72
C ASP A 117 -13.44 -14.73 -15.24
N ILE A 118 -12.65 -13.69 -15.52
CA ILE A 118 -11.24 -13.57 -15.17
C ILE A 118 -11.08 -12.43 -14.16
N TYR A 119 -10.68 -12.75 -12.92
CA TYR A 119 -10.71 -11.81 -11.79
C TYR A 119 -9.33 -11.49 -11.23
N THR A 120 -8.35 -12.38 -11.42
CA THR A 120 -7.00 -12.22 -10.92
C THR A 120 -5.99 -12.38 -12.06
N PRO A 121 -4.78 -11.84 -11.90
CA PRO A 121 -3.69 -12.13 -12.83
C PRO A 121 -3.50 -13.65 -13.03
N ALA A 122 -3.60 -14.47 -11.98
CA ALA A 122 -3.44 -15.93 -12.04
C ALA A 122 -4.41 -16.63 -13.00
N ASP A 123 -5.60 -16.08 -13.21
CA ASP A 123 -6.61 -16.62 -14.12
C ASP A 123 -6.24 -16.43 -15.60
N LEU A 124 -5.19 -15.67 -15.90
CA LEU A 124 -4.69 -15.46 -17.26
C LEU A 124 -3.87 -16.64 -17.80
N ARG A 125 -3.61 -17.67 -16.98
CA ARG A 125 -2.90 -18.88 -17.43
C ARG A 125 -3.68 -19.58 -18.56
N ASN A 126 -2.98 -19.87 -19.64
CA ASN A 126 -3.47 -20.43 -20.89
C ASN A 126 -4.54 -19.59 -21.61
N LYS A 127 -4.71 -18.31 -21.23
CA LYS A 127 -5.68 -17.39 -21.85
C LYS A 127 -5.09 -16.64 -23.03
N LYS A 128 -5.95 -16.12 -23.90
CA LYS A 128 -5.58 -15.27 -25.04
C LYS A 128 -5.57 -13.82 -24.63
N ILE A 129 -4.38 -13.24 -24.52
CA ILE A 129 -4.19 -11.84 -24.14
C ILE A 129 -3.77 -11.06 -25.37
N MET A 130 -4.53 -10.02 -25.72
CA MET A 130 -4.21 -9.18 -26.87
C MET A 130 -3.44 -7.91 -26.47
N GLY A 131 -2.41 -7.58 -27.24
CA GLY A 131 -1.71 -6.29 -27.14
C GLY A 131 -0.78 -6.16 -25.94
N LEU A 132 -0.43 -7.25 -25.27
CA LEU A 132 0.43 -7.24 -24.07
C LEU A 132 1.91 -7.11 -24.42
N LEU A 133 2.39 -7.82 -25.45
CA LEU A 133 3.81 -7.85 -25.85
C LEU A 133 4.12 -6.96 -27.07
N ASP A 134 3.18 -6.13 -27.49
CA ASP A 134 3.23 -5.45 -28.79
C ASP A 134 3.94 -4.09 -28.76
N SER A 135 4.42 -3.63 -27.59
CA SER A 135 4.97 -2.29 -27.46
C SER A 135 5.94 -2.15 -26.28
N SER A 136 6.55 -0.97 -26.17
CA SER A 136 7.45 -0.61 -25.07
C SER A 136 6.79 -0.63 -23.69
N HIS A 137 5.46 -0.67 -23.57
CA HIS A 137 4.79 -0.73 -22.26
C HIS A 137 4.61 -2.15 -21.70
N GLU A 138 5.06 -3.20 -22.40
CA GLU A 138 4.90 -4.59 -21.92
C GLU A 138 5.44 -4.77 -20.49
N GLN A 139 6.53 -4.08 -20.15
CA GLN A 139 7.19 -4.24 -18.87
C GLN A 139 6.31 -3.85 -17.67
N ILE A 140 5.42 -2.87 -17.84
CA ILE A 140 4.51 -2.41 -16.76
C ILE A 140 3.59 -3.55 -16.33
N VAL A 141 2.95 -4.21 -17.30
CA VAL A 141 2.02 -5.31 -17.03
C VAL A 141 2.79 -6.58 -16.66
N LEU A 142 3.92 -6.86 -17.29
CA LEU A 142 4.77 -8.01 -16.93
C LEU A 142 5.27 -7.93 -15.47
N THR A 143 5.64 -6.75 -14.97
CA THR A 143 6.02 -6.57 -13.57
C THR A 143 4.85 -6.82 -12.60
N MET A 144 3.61 -6.57 -13.01
CA MET A 144 2.43 -7.02 -12.25
C MET A 144 2.29 -8.54 -12.29
N LEU A 145 2.38 -9.16 -13.47
CA LEU A 145 2.22 -10.61 -13.67
C LEU A 145 3.29 -11.43 -12.92
N ASP A 146 4.53 -10.93 -12.87
CA ASP A 146 5.66 -11.54 -12.17
C ASP A 146 5.39 -11.76 -10.67
N LYS A 147 4.70 -10.81 -10.03
CA LYS A 147 4.28 -10.95 -8.62
C LYS A 147 3.33 -12.11 -8.36
N PHE A 148 2.67 -12.61 -9.40
CA PHE A 148 1.77 -13.75 -9.36
C PHE A 148 2.40 -15.02 -9.96
N ASN A 149 3.71 -15.02 -10.20
CA ASN A 149 4.45 -16.11 -10.86
C ASN A 149 3.83 -16.48 -12.22
N ILE A 150 3.59 -15.46 -13.05
CA ILE A 150 3.08 -15.61 -14.42
C ILE A 150 4.10 -15.02 -15.38
N THR A 151 4.56 -15.86 -16.28
CA THR A 151 5.59 -15.56 -17.26
C THR A 151 4.98 -15.42 -18.66
N LYS A 152 5.76 -14.94 -19.63
CA LYS A 152 5.34 -14.82 -21.04
C LYS A 152 4.87 -16.16 -21.65
N ASN A 153 5.31 -17.30 -21.11
CA ASN A 153 4.95 -18.63 -21.60
C ASN A 153 3.62 -19.15 -21.05
N ASP A 154 3.07 -18.49 -20.03
CA ASP A 154 1.85 -18.92 -19.37
C ASP A 154 0.58 -18.44 -20.08
N PHE A 155 0.67 -17.65 -21.15
CA PHE A 155 -0.50 -17.15 -21.90
C PHE A 155 -0.21 -17.05 -23.41
N GLN A 156 -1.27 -16.97 -24.21
CA GLN A 156 -1.16 -16.78 -25.66
C GLN A 156 -1.24 -15.30 -26.01
N ASN A 157 -0.11 -14.68 -26.40
CA ASN A 157 -0.10 -13.30 -26.88
C ASN A 157 -0.71 -13.20 -28.28
N ILE A 158 -1.75 -12.39 -28.43
CA ILE A 158 -2.39 -12.07 -29.70
C ILE A 158 -1.99 -10.65 -30.12
N PRO A 159 -1.48 -10.42 -31.34
CA PRO A 159 -1.19 -9.08 -31.82
C PRO A 159 -2.45 -8.19 -31.90
N ARG A 160 -2.29 -6.88 -31.61
CA ARG A 160 -3.33 -5.85 -31.55
C ARG A 160 -3.89 -5.50 -32.94
N LYS A 161 -4.59 -6.44 -33.59
CA LYS A 161 -5.40 -6.21 -34.80
C LYS A 161 -6.89 -6.37 -34.45
N SER A 162 -7.70 -5.33 -34.69
CA SER A 162 -9.15 -5.29 -34.36
C SER A 162 -9.47 -5.64 -32.90
N ALA A 163 -8.79 -4.96 -31.97
CA ALA A 163 -8.74 -5.30 -30.55
C ALA A 163 -10.09 -5.24 -29.82
N VAL A 164 -10.81 -4.14 -29.93
CA VAL A 164 -12.07 -3.93 -29.21
C VAL A 164 -13.15 -4.90 -29.73
N GLU A 165 -13.27 -5.08 -31.04
CA GLU A 165 -14.21 -6.03 -31.64
C GLU A 165 -13.90 -7.49 -31.27
N SER A 166 -12.61 -7.86 -31.19
CA SER A 166 -12.20 -9.21 -30.80
C SER A 166 -12.53 -9.49 -29.33
N PHE A 167 -12.42 -8.48 -28.47
CA PHE A 167 -12.81 -8.55 -27.06
C PHE A 167 -14.34 -8.69 -26.91
N ILE A 168 -15.11 -7.86 -27.63
CA ILE A 168 -16.58 -7.90 -27.62
C ILE A 168 -17.11 -9.26 -28.09
N ASN A 169 -16.52 -9.81 -29.15
CA ASN A 169 -16.90 -11.11 -29.71
C ASN A 169 -16.31 -12.31 -28.94
N LYS A 170 -15.70 -12.09 -27.77
CA LYS A 170 -15.07 -13.12 -26.92
C LYS A 170 -14.03 -14.00 -27.64
N LYS A 171 -13.37 -13.46 -28.67
CA LYS A 171 -12.26 -14.15 -29.36
C LYS A 171 -10.96 -14.11 -28.55
N ILE A 172 -10.89 -13.18 -27.59
CA ILE A 172 -9.80 -12.99 -26.64
C ILE A 172 -10.36 -12.86 -25.21
N ASP A 173 -9.54 -13.26 -24.25
CA ASP A 173 -9.87 -13.33 -22.83
C ASP A 173 -9.47 -12.04 -22.10
N ALA A 174 -8.42 -11.36 -22.57
CA ALA A 174 -7.93 -10.11 -22.00
C ALA A 174 -7.36 -9.19 -23.08
N LEU A 175 -7.41 -7.88 -22.83
CA LEU A 175 -6.94 -6.83 -23.71
C LEU A 175 -6.25 -5.74 -22.90
N THR A 176 -5.02 -5.40 -23.28
CA THR A 176 -4.33 -4.24 -22.71
C THR A 176 -4.95 -2.95 -23.26
N VAL A 177 -5.43 -2.06 -22.39
CA VAL A 177 -6.09 -0.82 -22.79
C VAL A 177 -5.65 0.37 -21.94
N PHE A 178 -5.92 1.58 -22.41
CA PHE A 178 -5.82 2.77 -21.58
C PHE A 178 -7.18 3.11 -20.97
N THR A 179 -7.19 3.34 -19.66
CA THR A 179 -8.37 3.83 -18.93
C THR A 179 -8.92 5.15 -19.48
N THR A 180 -8.05 5.94 -20.12
CA THR A 180 -8.39 7.22 -20.74
C THR A 180 -9.09 7.06 -22.10
N ASN A 181 -9.10 5.87 -22.72
CA ASN A 181 -9.56 5.69 -24.10
C ASN A 181 -10.52 4.50 -24.31
N GLU A 182 -10.03 3.26 -24.39
CA GLU A 182 -10.87 2.13 -24.81
C GLU A 182 -11.99 1.79 -23.81
N ILE A 183 -11.80 2.13 -22.53
CA ILE A 183 -12.83 2.00 -21.48
C ILE A 183 -14.10 2.77 -21.84
N TYR A 184 -13.97 4.00 -22.35
CA TYR A 184 -15.12 4.80 -22.79
C TYR A 184 -15.94 4.08 -23.87
N THR A 185 -15.27 3.40 -24.79
CA THR A 185 -15.94 2.66 -25.86
C THR A 185 -16.67 1.44 -25.32
N LEU A 186 -16.06 0.69 -24.40
CA LEU A 186 -16.68 -0.48 -23.76
C LEU A 186 -17.89 -0.09 -22.92
N ASP A 187 -17.78 0.98 -22.13
CA ASP A 187 -18.86 1.53 -21.31
C ASP A 187 -20.04 1.99 -22.17
N LYS A 188 -19.76 2.73 -23.26
CA LYS A 188 -20.79 3.21 -24.19
C LYS A 188 -21.54 2.06 -24.88
N LEU A 189 -20.87 0.93 -25.11
CA LEU A 189 -21.45 -0.28 -25.69
C LEU A 189 -22.10 -1.21 -24.65
N GLY A 190 -22.06 -0.86 -23.35
CA GLY A 190 -22.64 -1.65 -22.28
C GLY A 190 -21.94 -2.99 -22.04
N ILE A 191 -20.68 -3.12 -22.46
CA ILE A 191 -19.91 -4.36 -22.34
C ILE A 191 -19.39 -4.47 -20.91
N LYS A 192 -19.73 -5.57 -20.24
CA LYS A 192 -19.24 -5.84 -18.88
C LYS A 192 -17.84 -6.45 -18.94
N TYR A 193 -16.93 -5.96 -18.12
CA TYR A 193 -15.55 -6.41 -18.05
C TYR A 193 -14.99 -6.25 -16.62
N ASN A 194 -13.86 -6.89 -16.33
CA ASN A 194 -13.08 -6.62 -15.12
C ASN A 194 -11.80 -5.84 -15.49
N ILE A 195 -11.25 -5.08 -14.54
CA ILE A 195 -9.99 -4.35 -14.70
C ILE A 195 -8.95 -4.94 -13.76
N LEU A 196 -7.80 -5.33 -14.31
CA LEU A 196 -6.57 -5.58 -13.56
C LEU A 196 -5.64 -4.39 -13.75
N ASP A 197 -5.56 -3.53 -12.72
CA ASP A 197 -4.73 -2.33 -12.72
C ASP A 197 -3.37 -2.62 -12.08
N PRO A 198 -2.24 -2.53 -12.83
CA PRO A 198 -0.90 -2.68 -12.27
C PRO A 198 -0.63 -1.82 -11.03
N ALA A 199 -1.19 -0.61 -10.96
CA ALA A 199 -1.03 0.28 -9.81
C ALA A 199 -1.68 -0.25 -8.53
N ALA A 200 -2.70 -1.11 -8.63
CA ALA A 200 -3.34 -1.76 -7.48
C ALA A 200 -2.50 -2.91 -6.90
N PHE A 201 -1.57 -3.46 -7.68
CA PHE A 201 -0.76 -4.62 -7.31
C PHE A 201 0.71 -4.27 -7.04
N GLY A 202 1.08 -2.99 -7.02
CA GLY A 202 2.47 -2.62 -6.77
C GLY A 202 2.87 -1.19 -7.10
N THR A 203 3.97 -1.09 -7.85
CA THR A 203 4.66 0.16 -8.15
C THR A 203 3.82 1.03 -9.08
N LYS A 204 3.61 2.28 -8.68
CA LYS A 204 2.88 3.27 -9.48
C LYS A 204 3.81 3.85 -10.55
N PHE A 205 3.75 3.28 -11.76
CA PHE A 205 4.56 3.70 -12.89
C PHE A 205 4.16 5.08 -13.42
N TYR A 206 5.15 5.84 -13.86
CA TYR A 206 4.97 7.06 -14.63
C TYR A 206 4.60 6.80 -16.07
N ASP A 207 3.94 7.79 -16.66
CA ASP A 207 3.58 7.80 -18.08
C ASP A 207 3.73 9.21 -18.66
N LEU A 208 3.70 9.29 -19.99
CA LEU A 208 3.95 10.52 -20.72
C LEU A 208 5.27 11.18 -20.27
N ASN A 209 6.35 10.41 -20.34
CA ASN A 209 7.68 10.82 -19.92
C ASN A 209 8.40 11.48 -21.08
N LEU A 210 8.73 12.76 -20.94
CA LEU A 210 9.55 13.49 -21.89
C LEU A 210 11.02 13.19 -21.64
N PHE A 211 11.72 12.75 -22.68
CA PHE A 211 13.14 12.41 -22.62
C PHE A 211 13.88 12.88 -23.89
N THR A 212 15.20 12.95 -23.77
CA THR A 212 16.13 13.18 -24.89
C THR A 212 17.45 12.44 -24.66
N THR A 213 18.47 12.68 -25.49
CA THR A 213 19.81 12.09 -25.34
C THR A 213 20.74 12.96 -24.49
N LYS A 214 21.76 12.36 -23.88
CA LYS A 214 22.84 13.11 -23.20
C LYS A 214 23.55 14.07 -24.15
N SER A 215 23.74 13.67 -25.41
CA SER A 215 24.34 14.55 -26.43
C SER A 215 23.48 15.78 -26.71
N GLU A 216 22.15 15.64 -26.72
CA GLU A 216 21.25 16.77 -26.92
C GLU A 216 21.30 17.75 -25.74
N LEU A 217 21.30 17.23 -24.51
CA LEU A 217 21.45 18.06 -23.31
C LEU A 217 22.80 18.79 -23.28
N MET A 218 23.89 18.11 -23.64
CA MET A 218 25.24 18.71 -23.63
C MET A 218 25.43 19.76 -24.72
N ASN A 219 24.88 19.53 -25.92
CA ASN A 219 25.07 20.43 -27.06
C ASN A 219 24.08 21.61 -27.03
N ASN A 220 22.86 21.38 -26.54
CA ASN A 220 21.75 22.34 -26.59
C ASN A 220 21.04 22.48 -25.23
N PRO A 221 21.73 22.80 -24.12
CA PRO A 221 21.14 22.81 -22.78
C PRO A 221 19.98 23.81 -22.64
N SER A 222 20.12 25.01 -23.22
CA SER A 222 19.06 26.04 -23.21
C SER A 222 17.84 25.59 -24.01
N ARG A 223 18.04 24.82 -25.09
CA ARG A 223 16.95 24.28 -25.92
C ARG A 223 16.12 23.26 -25.16
N VAL A 224 16.78 22.32 -24.47
CA VAL A 224 16.11 21.31 -23.64
C VAL A 224 15.27 21.98 -22.56
N GLU A 225 15.81 23.01 -21.90
CA GLU A 225 15.08 23.75 -20.86
C GLU A 225 13.92 24.57 -21.44
N ASN A 226 14.13 25.30 -22.54
CA ASN A 226 13.09 26.07 -23.20
C ASN A 226 11.94 25.17 -23.68
N PHE A 227 12.27 24.04 -24.28
CA PHE A 227 11.29 23.05 -24.73
C PHE A 227 10.50 22.47 -23.55
N LYS A 228 11.17 22.13 -22.44
CA LYS A 228 10.52 21.67 -21.20
C LYS A 228 9.54 22.71 -20.66
N GLN A 229 9.99 23.96 -20.47
CA GLN A 229 9.17 25.01 -19.88
C GLN A 229 7.99 25.40 -20.76
N ALA A 230 8.18 25.50 -22.08
CA ALA A 230 7.09 25.74 -23.03
C ALA A 230 6.05 24.61 -23.00
N SER A 231 6.49 23.35 -22.89
CA SER A 231 5.61 22.18 -22.76
C SER A 231 4.80 22.20 -21.46
N ILE A 232 5.42 22.60 -20.33
CA ILE A 232 4.73 22.76 -19.04
C ILE A 232 3.64 23.84 -19.11
N LYS A 233 3.97 25.01 -19.67
CA LYS A 233 2.98 26.09 -19.90
C LYS A 233 1.83 25.62 -20.79
N GLY A 234 2.14 24.83 -21.82
CA GLY A 234 1.14 24.20 -22.67
C GLY A 234 0.19 23.29 -21.90
N TRP A 235 0.70 22.44 -21.01
CA TRP A 235 -0.11 21.58 -20.15
C TRP A 235 -0.99 22.36 -19.15
N GLU A 236 -0.44 23.38 -18.50
CA GLU A 236 -1.22 24.27 -17.62
C GLU A 236 -2.38 24.93 -18.37
N TYR A 237 -2.14 25.37 -19.60
CA TYR A 237 -3.17 25.96 -20.45
C TYR A 237 -4.22 24.92 -20.85
N ALA A 238 -3.79 23.73 -21.28
CA ALA A 238 -4.68 22.68 -21.77
C ALA A 238 -5.65 22.18 -20.70
N LEU A 239 -5.21 22.03 -19.45
CA LEU A 239 -6.07 21.63 -18.34
C LEU A 239 -7.10 22.70 -17.96
N LYS A 240 -6.73 23.98 -18.04
CA LYS A 240 -7.66 25.10 -17.78
C LYS A 240 -8.66 25.30 -18.93
N ASN A 241 -8.28 24.95 -20.16
CA ASN A 241 -9.05 25.24 -21.39
C ASN A 241 -9.39 23.96 -22.18
N LYS A 242 -9.83 22.89 -21.50
CA LYS A 242 -10.04 21.57 -22.12
C LYS A 242 -10.92 21.60 -23.37
N ASN A 243 -12.07 22.28 -23.33
CA ASN A 243 -12.99 22.36 -24.46
C ASN A 243 -12.33 22.96 -25.72
N GLU A 244 -11.56 24.02 -25.54
CA GLU A 244 -10.86 24.67 -26.64
C GLU A 244 -9.79 23.75 -27.24
N ILE A 245 -9.02 23.06 -26.40
CA ILE A 245 -8.00 22.13 -26.89
C ILE A 245 -8.63 20.91 -27.57
N VAL A 246 -9.78 20.43 -27.08
CA VAL A 246 -10.55 19.39 -27.78
C VAL A 246 -10.94 19.85 -29.18
N ASP A 247 -11.42 21.09 -29.34
CA ASP A 247 -11.79 21.62 -30.66
C ASP A 247 -10.57 21.77 -31.60
N ILE A 248 -9.41 22.15 -31.05
CA ILE A 248 -8.13 22.17 -31.78
C ILE A 248 -7.75 20.75 -32.24
N ILE A 249 -7.84 19.76 -31.36
CA ILE A 249 -7.53 18.36 -31.68
C ILE A 249 -8.47 17.84 -32.76
N LEU A 250 -9.78 18.07 -32.64
CA LEU A 250 -10.76 17.67 -33.65
C LEU A 250 -10.45 18.24 -35.03
N LYS A 251 -9.98 19.49 -35.09
CA LYS A 251 -9.68 20.19 -36.35
C LYS A 251 -8.32 19.82 -36.96
N LYS A 252 -7.28 19.61 -36.13
CA LYS A 252 -5.89 19.52 -36.59
C LYS A 252 -5.20 18.19 -36.28
N TYR A 253 -5.64 17.47 -35.26
CA TYR A 253 -4.94 16.32 -34.69
C TYR A 253 -5.90 15.14 -34.43
N ASN A 254 -6.82 14.84 -35.36
CA ASN A 254 -7.83 13.79 -35.20
C ASN A 254 -7.69 12.65 -36.22
N THR A 255 -6.49 12.11 -36.38
CA THR A 255 -6.19 10.98 -37.28
C THR A 255 -6.96 9.71 -36.95
N GLN A 256 -7.50 9.62 -35.73
CA GLN A 256 -8.25 8.48 -35.21
C GLN A 256 -9.78 8.65 -35.29
N ASN A 257 -10.29 9.77 -35.84
CA ASN A 257 -11.72 10.07 -35.92
C ASN A 257 -12.47 10.00 -34.56
N LYS A 258 -11.83 10.46 -33.48
CA LYS A 258 -12.45 10.55 -32.15
C LYS A 258 -13.57 11.59 -32.12
N SER A 259 -14.59 11.33 -31.30
CA SER A 259 -15.66 12.30 -31.03
C SER A 259 -15.26 13.31 -29.95
N LYS A 260 -15.98 14.44 -29.88
CA LYS A 260 -15.77 15.47 -28.86
C LYS A 260 -15.93 14.91 -27.45
N GLU A 261 -16.94 14.06 -27.24
CA GLU A 261 -17.26 13.44 -25.95
C GLU A 261 -16.15 12.49 -25.51
N ALA A 262 -15.57 11.71 -26.45
CA ALA A 262 -14.45 10.81 -26.16
C ALA A 262 -13.21 11.59 -25.73
N LEU A 263 -12.88 12.70 -26.41
CA LEU A 263 -11.75 13.55 -26.06
C LEU A 263 -11.95 14.29 -24.72
N LEU A 264 -13.18 14.69 -24.39
CA LEU A 264 -13.50 15.28 -23.09
C LEU A 264 -13.43 14.26 -21.95
N PHE A 265 -13.88 13.03 -22.19
CA PHE A 265 -13.69 11.93 -21.26
C PHE A 265 -12.19 11.71 -20.99
N GLU A 266 -11.40 11.62 -22.06
CA GLU A 266 -9.94 11.46 -22.00
C GLU A 266 -9.29 12.59 -21.19
N ALA A 267 -9.67 13.85 -21.45
CA ALA A 267 -9.17 15.02 -20.74
C ALA A 267 -9.40 14.97 -19.22
N ASN A 268 -10.58 14.51 -18.80
CA ASN A 268 -10.92 14.39 -17.38
C ASN A 268 -10.20 13.24 -16.69
N GLN A 269 -9.99 12.12 -17.38
CA GLN A 269 -9.18 11.01 -16.85
C GLN A 269 -7.71 11.41 -16.72
N ILE A 270 -7.16 12.13 -17.71
CA ILE A 270 -5.76 12.60 -17.67
C ILE A 270 -5.50 13.53 -16.49
N GLU A 271 -6.38 14.50 -16.22
CA GLU A 271 -6.21 15.40 -15.08
C GLU A 271 -6.07 14.64 -13.75
N TYR A 272 -6.84 13.56 -13.58
CA TYR A 272 -6.73 12.68 -12.41
C TYR A 272 -5.37 11.96 -12.34
N LEU A 273 -4.87 11.45 -13.48
CA LEU A 273 -3.58 10.75 -13.57
C LEU A 273 -2.36 11.68 -13.40
N MET A 274 -2.52 12.96 -13.69
CA MET A 274 -1.47 13.98 -13.52
C MET A 274 -1.21 14.33 -12.05
N LEU A 275 -2.21 14.15 -11.17
CA LEU A 275 -2.12 14.51 -9.74
C LEU A 275 -1.58 15.94 -9.51
N SER A 276 -1.99 16.90 -10.35
CA SER A 276 -1.46 18.27 -10.40
C SER A 276 -1.69 19.09 -9.12
N ASN A 277 -2.66 18.67 -8.28
CA ASN A 277 -2.91 19.26 -6.96
C ASN A 277 -1.83 18.87 -5.93
N ILE A 278 -1.04 17.83 -6.21
CA ILE A 278 -0.04 17.26 -5.30
C ILE A 278 1.36 17.50 -5.87
N TYR A 279 1.54 17.30 -7.19
CA TYR A 279 2.83 17.41 -7.85
C TYR A 279 2.83 18.52 -8.89
N PRO A 280 3.90 19.33 -8.98
CA PRO A 280 4.05 20.30 -10.07
C PRO A 280 4.07 19.61 -11.43
N ILE A 281 3.42 20.21 -12.43
CA ILE A 281 3.39 19.69 -13.80
C ILE A 281 4.82 19.66 -14.37
N GLY A 282 5.21 18.53 -14.97
CA GLY A 282 6.55 18.34 -15.53
C GLY A 282 7.63 17.96 -14.50
N SER A 283 7.31 17.90 -13.20
CA SER A 283 8.26 17.48 -12.16
C SER A 283 8.65 16.01 -12.30
N VAL A 284 9.88 15.65 -11.91
CA VAL A 284 10.35 14.27 -11.84
C VAL A 284 10.87 14.02 -10.42
N ASP A 285 10.16 13.18 -9.68
CA ASP A 285 10.54 12.77 -8.32
C ASP A 285 11.55 11.62 -8.36
N LEU A 286 12.73 11.82 -7.75
CA LEU A 286 13.81 10.85 -7.74
C LEU A 286 13.47 9.59 -6.96
N GLU A 287 12.76 9.69 -5.83
CA GLU A 287 12.40 8.52 -5.03
C GLU A 287 11.42 7.62 -5.79
N ARG A 288 10.49 8.22 -6.54
CA ARG A 288 9.61 7.47 -7.44
C ARG A 288 10.38 6.83 -8.59
N VAL A 289 11.33 7.54 -9.19
CA VAL A 289 12.19 6.95 -10.24
C VAL A 289 13.00 5.78 -9.67
N GLN A 290 13.53 5.90 -8.45
CA GLN A 290 14.20 4.80 -7.76
C GLN A 290 13.26 3.61 -7.55
N ASN A 291 12.05 3.83 -7.03
CA ASN A 291 11.07 2.76 -6.80
C ASN A 291 10.68 2.05 -8.11
N ILE A 292 10.50 2.80 -9.19
CA ILE A 292 10.24 2.25 -10.53
C ILE A 292 11.43 1.43 -11.02
N SER A 293 12.63 1.99 -10.91
CA SER A 293 13.89 1.32 -11.29
C SER A 293 14.09 0.02 -10.51
N ASP A 294 13.89 0.03 -9.19
CA ASP A 294 14.04 -1.14 -8.32
C ASP A 294 13.00 -2.22 -8.66
N SER A 295 11.76 -1.80 -8.98
CA SER A 295 10.71 -2.71 -9.41
C SER A 295 11.05 -3.41 -10.73
N PHE A 296 11.64 -2.69 -11.69
CA PHE A 296 12.12 -3.30 -12.93
C PHE A 296 13.35 -4.17 -12.71
N ALA A 297 14.31 -3.72 -11.88
CA ALA A 297 15.50 -4.47 -11.55
C ALA A 297 15.15 -5.84 -10.94
N GLN A 298 14.16 -5.87 -10.04
CA GLN A 298 13.68 -7.09 -9.43
C GLN A 298 13.05 -8.04 -10.46
N THR A 299 12.08 -7.57 -11.26
CA THR A 299 11.38 -8.42 -12.25
C THR A 299 12.30 -8.90 -13.37
N LEU A 300 13.25 -8.07 -13.80
CA LEU A 300 14.16 -8.39 -14.90
C LEU A 300 15.46 -9.06 -14.44
N PHE A 301 15.59 -9.34 -13.13
CA PHE A 301 16.82 -9.86 -12.52
C PHE A 301 18.06 -9.04 -12.88
N MET A 302 17.91 -7.72 -12.99
CA MET A 302 18.99 -6.77 -13.26
C MET A 302 19.58 -6.22 -11.95
N PRO A 303 20.85 -5.79 -11.94
CA PRO A 303 21.40 -5.05 -10.82
C PRO A 303 20.58 -3.79 -10.54
N ARG A 304 20.36 -3.48 -9.25
CA ARG A 304 19.75 -2.21 -8.87
C ARG A 304 20.69 -1.06 -9.23
N GLU A 305 20.12 -0.01 -9.80
CA GLU A 305 20.90 1.17 -10.16
C GLU A 305 21.11 2.08 -8.93
N SER A 306 22.30 2.67 -8.81
CA SER A 306 22.58 3.57 -7.69
C SER A 306 21.79 4.86 -7.82
N LYS A 307 21.44 5.43 -6.66
CA LYS A 307 20.72 6.72 -6.59
C LYS A 307 21.49 7.82 -7.34
N GLU A 308 22.82 7.87 -7.25
CA GLU A 308 23.65 8.86 -7.94
C GLU A 308 23.54 8.77 -9.48
N LYS A 309 23.51 7.54 -10.01
CA LYS A 309 23.35 7.35 -11.45
C LYS A 309 21.94 7.72 -11.92
N LEU A 310 20.90 7.37 -11.17
CA LEU A 310 19.53 7.80 -11.47
C LEU A 310 19.36 9.32 -11.32
N GLU A 311 20.13 9.96 -10.44
CA GLU A 311 20.19 11.41 -10.38
C GLU A 311 20.78 12.02 -11.65
N SER A 312 21.85 11.44 -12.22
CA SER A 312 22.45 11.89 -13.48
C SER A 312 21.59 11.63 -14.71
N PHE A 313 20.61 10.72 -14.60
CA PHE A 313 19.62 10.43 -15.62
C PHE A 313 18.54 11.50 -15.69
N ILE A 314 18.20 12.12 -14.57
CA ILE A 314 17.14 13.13 -14.49
C ILE A 314 17.71 14.50 -14.85
N HIS A 315 17.12 15.18 -15.84
CA HIS A 315 17.44 16.57 -16.16
C HIS A 315 17.09 17.46 -14.97
N LYS A 316 18.13 17.91 -14.29
CA LYS A 316 18.05 18.99 -13.31
C LYS A 316 18.63 20.22 -14.00
N LYS A 317 17.98 21.36 -13.82
CA LYS A 317 18.61 22.63 -14.19
C LYS A 317 19.89 22.73 -13.36
N GLU A 318 21.05 22.53 -13.98
CA GLU A 318 22.33 22.93 -13.41
C GLU A 318 22.32 24.45 -13.33
N SER A 319 21.73 24.95 -12.26
CA SER A 319 21.80 26.36 -11.93
C SER A 319 23.18 26.68 -11.36
N ASN A 320 24.22 26.58 -12.20
CA ASN A 320 25.54 27.08 -11.84
C ASN A 320 25.82 28.48 -12.40
N SER A 321 25.00 28.99 -13.34
CA SER A 321 25.10 30.37 -13.83
C SER A 321 23.78 31.11 -13.69
N ILE A 322 23.82 32.24 -12.99
CA ILE A 322 22.72 33.20 -12.97
C ILE A 322 22.87 34.08 -14.20
N GLU A 323 21.84 34.17 -15.04
CA GLU A 323 21.78 35.14 -16.13
C GLU A 323 21.44 36.53 -15.58
N LEU A 324 22.50 37.30 -15.31
CA LEU A 324 22.40 38.70 -14.91
C LEU A 324 22.29 39.61 -16.14
N THR A 325 21.42 40.61 -16.06
CA THR A 325 21.30 41.64 -17.12
C THR A 325 22.58 42.47 -17.19
N ILE A 326 22.77 43.21 -18.30
CA ILE A 326 23.93 44.11 -18.46
C ILE A 326 24.00 45.11 -17.28
N ASN A 327 22.86 45.70 -16.91
CA ASN A 327 22.76 46.64 -15.79
C ASN A 327 23.14 45.97 -14.44
N GLN A 328 22.67 44.75 -14.19
CA GLN A 328 23.02 43.99 -12.98
C GLN A 328 24.51 43.64 -12.91
N LYS A 329 25.12 43.26 -14.04
CA LYS A 329 26.57 43.00 -14.12
C LYS A 329 27.40 44.26 -13.86
N GLU A 330 26.99 45.39 -14.43
CA GLU A 330 27.65 46.68 -14.21
C GLU A 330 27.53 47.15 -12.76
N TYR A 331 26.34 46.99 -12.17
CA TYR A 331 26.11 47.26 -10.74
C TYR A 331 27.07 46.47 -9.85
N LEU A 332 27.20 45.15 -10.04
CA LEU A 332 28.10 44.31 -9.24
C LEU A 332 29.57 44.70 -9.40
N LYS A 333 29.98 45.03 -10.64
CA LYS A 333 31.33 45.51 -10.95
C LYS A 333 31.66 46.80 -10.19
N ASN A 334 30.68 47.68 -10.02
CA ASN A 334 30.83 48.94 -9.27
C ASN A 334 30.73 48.75 -7.75
N LYS A 335 29.85 47.85 -7.28
CA LYS A 335 29.60 47.59 -5.84
C LYS A 335 30.83 47.02 -5.14
N LYS A 336 31.59 46.13 -5.80
CA LYS A 336 32.83 45.47 -5.35
C LYS A 336 32.74 44.60 -4.08
N VAL A 337 31.97 45.00 -3.08
CA VAL A 337 31.75 44.26 -1.82
C VAL A 337 30.32 44.48 -1.35
N ILE A 338 29.67 43.42 -0.86
CA ILE A 338 28.37 43.52 -0.17
C ILE A 338 28.62 43.43 1.33
N LYS A 339 28.24 44.46 2.08
CA LYS A 339 28.28 44.45 3.54
C LYS A 339 27.00 43.84 4.08
N PHE A 340 27.10 42.89 5.00
CA PHE A 340 25.91 42.26 5.58
C PHE A 340 25.93 42.24 7.10
N CYS A 341 24.74 42.35 7.67
CA CYS A 341 24.45 42.19 9.09
C CYS A 341 23.62 40.90 9.27
N VAL A 342 23.71 40.28 10.45
CA VAL A 342 22.96 39.06 10.82
C VAL A 342 22.40 39.19 12.23
N ASP A 343 21.52 38.30 12.66
CA ASP A 343 21.30 38.08 14.10
C ASP A 343 22.50 37.32 14.69
N PRO A 344 23.24 37.91 15.65
CA PRO A 344 24.42 37.26 16.19
C PRO A 344 24.11 36.09 17.13
N ASN A 345 22.86 35.88 17.57
CA ASN A 345 22.51 34.92 18.62
C ASN A 345 21.28 34.05 18.29
N TRP A 346 21.13 33.57 17.05
CA TRP A 346 19.92 32.87 16.58
C TRP A 346 20.18 31.47 15.99
N LEU A 347 21.01 30.64 16.65
CA LEU A 347 21.22 29.26 16.19
C LEU A 347 19.94 28.42 16.29
N PRO A 348 19.71 27.48 15.33
CA PRO A 348 20.59 27.09 14.23
C PRO A 348 20.43 27.95 12.95
N LEU A 349 19.58 28.97 12.96
CA LEU A 349 19.30 29.81 11.78
C LEU A 349 20.52 30.65 11.40
N GLU A 350 21.05 31.43 12.34
CA GLU A 350 22.29 32.18 12.17
C GLU A 350 22.94 32.62 13.48
N LYS A 351 24.26 32.77 13.48
CA LYS A 351 25.05 33.28 14.61
C LYS A 351 26.37 33.87 14.11
N ILE A 352 26.93 34.78 14.91
CA ILE A 352 28.34 35.17 14.80
C ILE A 352 29.14 34.36 15.81
N GLU A 353 30.10 33.57 15.34
CA GLU A 353 31.02 32.81 16.18
C GLU A 353 32.46 33.01 15.72
N ASN A 354 33.33 33.48 16.61
CA ASN A 354 34.74 33.79 16.31
C ASN A 354 34.90 34.71 15.08
N GLY A 355 34.05 35.75 14.97
CA GLY A 355 34.05 36.71 13.85
C GLY A 355 33.56 36.13 12.52
N LYS A 356 32.92 34.95 12.51
CA LYS A 356 32.38 34.31 11.31
C LYS A 356 30.87 34.12 11.43
N HIS A 357 30.19 34.28 10.30
CA HIS A 357 28.77 33.93 10.17
C HIS A 357 28.63 32.41 10.00
N ILE A 358 27.87 31.79 10.90
CA ILE A 358 27.55 30.36 10.90
C ILE A 358 26.03 30.16 11.00
N GLY A 359 25.54 28.95 10.71
CA GLY A 359 24.13 28.59 10.73
C GLY A 359 23.56 28.34 9.34
N ILE A 360 22.26 28.05 9.26
CA ILE A 360 21.58 27.75 7.99
C ILE A 360 21.72 28.92 7.00
N SER A 361 21.50 30.18 7.41
CA SER A 361 21.60 31.32 6.48
C SER A 361 23.01 31.53 5.93
N SER A 362 24.05 31.05 6.63
CA SER A 362 25.44 31.13 6.16
C SER A 362 25.71 30.21 4.97
N GLU A 363 25.07 29.03 4.90
CA GLU A 363 25.17 28.12 3.74
C GLU A 363 24.57 28.78 2.49
N PHE A 364 23.41 29.43 2.66
CA PHE A 364 22.77 30.20 1.59
C PHE A 364 23.62 31.39 1.14
N LEU A 365 24.12 32.19 2.08
CA LEU A 365 24.95 33.35 1.74
C LEU A 365 26.27 32.97 1.07
N ASN A 366 26.90 31.86 1.47
CA ASN A 366 28.11 31.37 0.83
C ASN A 366 27.84 30.96 -0.63
N LEU A 367 26.74 30.24 -0.89
CA LEU A 367 26.35 29.88 -2.25
C LEU A 367 26.00 31.13 -3.09
N ILE A 368 25.33 32.11 -2.50
CA ILE A 368 25.03 33.39 -3.16
C ILE A 368 26.31 34.13 -3.51
N LYS A 369 27.26 34.22 -2.58
CA LYS A 369 28.58 34.83 -2.78
C LYS A 369 29.33 34.16 -3.93
N GLU A 370 29.33 32.84 -3.99
CA GLU A 370 29.96 32.07 -5.07
C GLU A 370 29.34 32.36 -6.43
N ARG A 371 28.00 32.42 -6.50
CA ARG A 371 27.28 32.63 -7.77
C ARG A 371 27.31 34.07 -8.29
N ILE A 372 27.29 35.06 -7.39
CA ILE A 372 27.36 36.48 -7.75
C ILE A 372 28.80 36.89 -8.07
N GLY A 373 29.79 36.23 -7.48
CA GLY A 373 31.21 36.45 -7.79
C GLY A 373 31.82 37.72 -7.16
N ILE A 374 31.16 38.32 -6.16
CA ILE A 374 31.71 39.43 -5.37
C ILE A 374 31.80 39.06 -3.87
N PRO A 375 32.80 39.57 -3.14
CA PRO A 375 32.96 39.27 -1.72
C PRO A 375 31.83 39.84 -0.86
N PHE A 376 31.49 39.10 0.19
CA PHE A 376 30.57 39.51 1.25
C PHE A 376 31.38 39.78 2.52
N TYR A 377 31.11 40.90 3.18
CA TYR A 377 31.80 41.34 4.38
C TYR A 377 30.82 41.46 5.54
N LEU A 378 31.05 40.65 6.59
CA LEU A 378 30.24 40.66 7.80
C LEU A 378 30.54 41.91 8.63
N ILE A 379 29.51 42.67 8.97
CA ILE A 379 29.56 43.72 9.98
C ILE A 379 29.12 43.12 11.31
N GLU A 380 30.05 42.99 12.25
CA GLU A 380 29.76 42.40 13.56
C GLU A 380 28.78 43.27 14.34
N THR A 381 27.83 42.61 15.01
CA THR A 381 26.85 43.22 15.91
C THR A 381 26.70 42.35 17.16
N ASN A 382 26.27 42.96 18.26
CA ASN A 382 26.11 42.29 19.55
C ASN A 382 24.72 41.68 19.74
N ASN A 383 23.70 42.25 19.09
CA ASN A 383 22.32 41.77 19.11
C ASN A 383 21.56 42.19 17.84
N TRP A 384 20.36 41.64 17.66
CA TRP A 384 19.49 41.96 16.53
C TRP A 384 19.13 43.45 16.41
N THR A 385 18.97 44.15 17.53
CA THR A 385 18.64 45.57 17.54
C THR A 385 19.76 46.39 16.90
N GLU A 386 21.01 46.09 17.22
CA GLU A 386 22.17 46.74 16.60
C GLU A 386 22.23 46.45 15.08
N SER A 387 21.92 45.23 14.65
CA SER A 387 21.82 44.88 13.21
C SER A 387 20.79 45.73 12.47
N LEU A 388 19.62 45.97 13.07
CA LEU A 388 18.59 46.84 12.51
C LEU A 388 19.02 48.31 12.49
N GLU A 389 19.73 48.79 13.51
CA GLU A 389 20.23 50.16 13.54
C GLU A 389 21.30 50.40 12.47
N LYS A 390 22.24 49.46 12.30
CA LYS A 390 23.31 49.56 11.31
C LYS A 390 22.79 49.56 9.88
N ILE A 391 21.80 48.73 9.55
CA ILE A 391 21.23 48.76 8.20
C ILE A 391 20.43 50.05 7.94
N LYS A 392 19.73 50.60 8.94
CA LYS A 392 19.06 51.92 8.84
C LYS A 392 20.06 53.05 8.65
N LYS A 393 21.23 52.98 9.31
CA LYS A 393 22.36 53.89 9.13
C LYS A 393 23.15 53.63 7.85
N ARG A 394 22.75 52.65 7.04
CA ARG A 394 23.39 52.26 5.77
C ARG A 394 24.82 51.74 5.94
N GLU A 395 25.17 51.24 7.12
CA GLU A 395 26.45 50.59 7.38
C GLU A 395 26.48 49.15 6.82
N CYS A 396 25.29 48.52 6.73
CA CYS A 396 25.05 47.25 6.06
C CYS A 396 24.24 47.46 4.78
N ASP A 397 24.53 46.66 3.75
CA ASP A 397 23.76 46.63 2.50
C ASP A 397 22.58 45.67 2.59
N ILE A 398 22.77 44.54 3.28
CA ILE A 398 21.77 43.49 3.45
C ILE A 398 21.70 42.96 4.88
N LEU A 399 20.54 42.42 5.25
CA LEU A 399 20.36 41.47 6.35
C LEU A 399 20.23 40.07 5.75
N ALA A 400 21.03 39.13 6.24
CA ALA A 400 21.02 37.75 5.76
C ALA A 400 19.67 37.06 5.97
N LEU A 401 19.04 37.34 7.10
CA LEU A 401 17.78 36.74 7.50
C LEU A 401 16.90 37.80 8.17
N ALA A 402 15.78 38.13 7.55
CA ALA A 402 14.81 39.09 8.07
C ALA A 402 13.40 38.76 7.58
N GLU A 403 12.42 38.89 8.47
CA GLU A 403 11.01 38.80 8.10
C GLU A 403 10.48 40.16 7.67
N GLN A 404 9.65 40.14 6.63
CA GLN A 404 8.98 41.33 6.11
C GLN A 404 7.88 41.79 7.06
N THR A 405 7.96 43.04 7.51
CA THR A 405 6.88 43.70 8.26
C THR A 405 6.53 45.06 7.64
N PRO A 406 5.32 45.59 7.87
CA PRO A 406 4.95 46.94 7.44
C PRO A 406 6.01 48.01 7.74
N LEU A 407 6.51 48.06 8.99
CA LEU A 407 7.54 49.02 9.38
C LEU A 407 8.88 48.81 8.65
N ARG A 408 9.26 47.55 8.40
CA ARG A 408 10.54 47.25 7.74
C ARG A 408 10.51 47.56 6.24
N LYS A 409 9.35 47.46 5.58
CA LYS A 409 9.18 47.82 4.17
C LYS A 409 9.47 49.30 3.87
N GLU A 410 9.40 50.17 4.88
CA GLU A 410 9.71 51.59 4.69
C GLU A 410 11.18 51.84 4.34
N TYR A 411 12.08 50.94 4.76
CA TYR A 411 13.53 51.09 4.58
C TYR A 411 14.25 49.85 4.01
N LEU A 412 13.54 48.73 3.77
CA LEU A 412 14.09 47.50 3.20
C LEU A 412 13.22 46.94 2.08
N ASN A 413 13.88 46.34 1.10
CA ASN A 413 13.31 45.42 0.12
C ASN A 413 13.57 43.98 0.55
N PHE A 414 12.66 43.07 0.20
CA PHE A 414 12.73 41.67 0.60
C PHE A 414 12.73 40.76 -0.63
N THR A 415 13.49 39.68 -0.53
CA THR A 415 13.38 38.55 -1.46
C THR A 415 12.20 37.64 -1.08
N THR A 416 11.91 36.66 -1.93
CA THR A 416 11.05 35.53 -1.57
C THR A 416 11.64 34.82 -0.34
N PRO A 417 10.81 34.47 0.68
CA PRO A 417 11.27 33.76 1.86
C PRO A 417 11.91 32.41 1.50
N TYR A 418 13.11 32.16 2.00
CA TYR A 418 13.87 30.94 1.73
C TYR A 418 13.95 30.00 2.94
N ILE A 419 13.56 30.47 4.13
CA ILE A 419 13.37 29.66 5.33
C ILE A 419 11.97 29.91 5.89
N ARG A 420 11.23 28.84 6.15
CA ARG A 420 9.93 28.88 6.83
C ARG A 420 9.95 27.96 8.05
N VAL A 421 9.73 28.51 9.23
CA VAL A 421 9.76 27.76 10.49
C VAL A 421 8.51 28.08 11.33
N PRO A 422 7.87 27.06 11.94
CA PRO A 422 6.63 27.27 12.68
C PRO A 422 6.89 28.06 13.97
N LEU A 423 5.94 28.94 14.32
CA LEU A 423 5.91 29.61 15.61
C LEU A 423 5.45 28.63 16.70
N VAL A 424 6.20 28.56 17.78
CA VAL A 424 5.88 27.72 18.94
C VAL A 424 6.00 28.50 20.25
N ILE A 425 5.44 27.95 21.32
CA ILE A 425 5.61 28.44 22.68
C ILE A 425 6.38 27.42 23.52
N ALA A 426 7.44 27.89 24.18
CA ALA A 426 8.15 27.17 25.22
C ALA A 426 7.57 27.55 26.60
N THR A 427 7.08 26.57 27.36
CA THR A 427 6.62 26.77 28.73
C THR A 427 7.27 25.77 29.67
N LYS A 428 6.98 25.90 30.97
CA LYS A 428 7.34 24.86 31.94
C LYS A 428 6.74 23.50 31.53
N SER A 429 7.53 22.44 31.68
CA SER A 429 7.16 21.08 31.33
C SER A 429 5.93 20.59 32.12
N GLY A 430 5.05 19.84 31.45
CA GLY A 430 3.84 19.25 32.06
C GLY A 430 2.56 20.08 31.93
N LEU A 431 2.59 21.21 31.20
CA LEU A 431 1.38 21.97 30.87
C LEU A 431 0.63 21.37 29.67
N PRO A 432 -0.72 21.49 29.60
CA PRO A 432 -1.51 21.07 28.44
C PRO A 432 -1.04 21.74 27.15
N PHE A 433 -1.21 21.04 26.02
CA PHE A 433 -0.85 21.58 24.71
C PHE A 433 -1.78 22.75 24.31
N ILE A 434 -1.20 23.87 23.91
CA ILE A 434 -1.88 25.11 23.54
C ILE A 434 -1.92 25.20 22.01
N ASN A 435 -3.14 25.20 21.46
CA ASN A 435 -3.35 25.29 20.00
C ASN A 435 -3.65 26.71 19.51
N ASP A 436 -4.10 27.60 20.42
CA ASP A 436 -4.47 28.99 20.09
C ASP A 436 -3.88 29.97 21.13
N LEU A 437 -3.24 31.04 20.64
CA LEU A 437 -2.73 32.13 21.47
C LEU A 437 -3.85 32.84 22.27
N ASN A 438 -5.10 32.79 21.80
CA ASN A 438 -6.24 33.38 22.50
C ASN A 438 -6.56 32.70 23.84
N GLU A 439 -6.21 31.42 24.00
CA GLU A 439 -6.43 30.68 25.26
C GLU A 439 -5.58 31.23 26.41
N ILE A 440 -4.46 31.87 26.08
CA ILE A 440 -3.45 32.35 27.02
C ILE A 440 -3.34 33.89 27.04
N LYS A 441 -4.36 34.59 26.56
CA LYS A 441 -4.37 36.07 26.46
C LYS A 441 -4.06 36.82 27.76
N GLU A 442 -4.41 36.24 28.91
CA GLU A 442 -4.18 36.85 30.23
C GLU A 442 -2.76 36.63 30.77
N LYS A 443 -1.97 35.77 30.11
CA LYS A 443 -0.63 35.37 30.53
C LYS A 443 0.45 36.27 29.91
N THR A 444 1.57 36.42 30.62
CA THR A 444 2.73 37.18 30.14
C THR A 444 3.61 36.28 29.27
N LEU A 445 3.83 36.67 28.01
CA LEU A 445 4.64 35.94 27.04
C LEU A 445 5.93 36.70 26.72
N GLY A 446 7.08 36.03 26.76
CA GLY A 446 8.36 36.59 26.37
C GLY A 446 8.57 36.54 24.86
N VAL A 447 9.09 37.62 24.27
CA VAL A 447 9.46 37.71 22.85
C VAL A 447 10.74 38.52 22.72
N VAL A 448 11.66 38.11 21.85
CA VAL A 448 12.90 38.86 21.63
C VAL A 448 12.58 40.25 21.06
N LYS A 449 13.22 41.26 21.64
CA LYS A 449 13.03 42.66 21.30
C LYS A 449 13.31 42.91 19.81
N ASN A 450 12.49 43.76 19.18
CA ASN A 450 12.59 44.12 17.77
C ASN A 450 12.45 42.96 16.75
N TYR A 451 12.06 41.75 17.18
CA TYR A 451 11.62 40.69 16.26
C TYR A 451 10.28 41.05 15.60
N SER A 452 10.05 40.50 14.41
CA SER A 452 8.79 40.68 13.65
C SER A 452 7.57 40.20 14.44
N LEU A 453 7.76 39.21 15.31
CA LEU A 453 6.72 38.68 16.18
C LEU A 453 6.09 39.75 17.10
N VAL A 454 6.86 40.75 17.55
CA VAL A 454 6.33 41.84 18.38
C VAL A 454 5.27 42.64 17.62
N GLU A 455 5.50 42.92 16.34
CA GLU A 455 4.55 43.62 15.47
C GLU A 455 3.34 42.74 15.13
N LEU A 456 3.58 41.45 14.86
CA LEU A 456 2.51 40.48 14.61
C LEU A 456 1.56 40.36 15.81
N LEU A 457 2.09 40.24 17.03
CA LEU A 457 1.28 40.14 18.24
C LEU A 457 0.52 41.44 18.51
N LYS A 458 1.15 42.61 18.36
CA LYS A 458 0.47 43.91 18.54
C LYS A 458 -0.69 44.11 17.56
N ASN A 459 -0.55 43.65 16.31
CA ASN A 459 -1.57 43.84 15.27
C ASN A 459 -2.68 42.78 15.30
N LYS A 460 -2.33 41.50 15.50
CA LYS A 460 -3.28 40.38 15.41
C LYS A 460 -3.87 39.99 16.77
N TYR A 461 -3.13 40.19 17.85
CA TYR A 461 -3.50 39.79 19.21
C TYR A 461 -3.26 40.92 20.23
N PRO A 462 -3.95 42.08 20.09
CA PRO A 462 -3.66 43.29 20.87
C PRO A 462 -3.84 43.13 22.39
N ASN A 463 -4.56 42.09 22.83
CA ASN A 463 -4.86 41.83 24.23
C ASN A 463 -3.82 40.92 24.92
N ILE A 464 -2.81 40.42 24.21
CA ILE A 464 -1.76 39.56 24.79
C ILE A 464 -0.71 40.43 25.50
N LYS A 465 -0.36 40.06 26.73
CA LYS A 465 0.72 40.70 27.49
C LYS A 465 2.07 40.19 27.01
N VAL A 466 2.81 41.01 26.27
CA VAL A 466 4.15 40.68 25.76
C VAL A 466 5.22 41.37 26.59
N LEU A 467 6.23 40.60 27.02
CA LEU A 467 7.47 41.09 27.61
C LEU A 467 8.58 41.01 26.55
N GLU A 468 9.10 42.16 26.12
CA GLU A 468 10.25 42.22 25.20
C GLU A 468 11.55 41.93 25.98
N ILE A 469 12.36 40.99 25.50
CA ILE A 469 13.60 40.51 26.15
C ILE A 469 14.81 40.54 25.20
N ASP A 470 16.03 40.38 25.70
CA ASP A 470 17.24 40.59 24.90
C ASP A 470 17.68 39.33 24.13
N SER A 471 17.38 38.11 24.62
CA SER A 471 17.77 36.86 23.96
C SER A 471 16.84 35.68 24.25
N ILE A 472 16.94 34.64 23.42
CA ILE A 472 16.24 33.35 23.62
C ILE A 472 16.64 32.71 24.94
N GLU A 473 17.93 32.74 25.28
CA GLU A 473 18.45 32.19 26.53
C GLU A 473 17.82 32.89 27.74
N GLU A 474 17.72 34.22 27.71
CA GLU A 474 17.04 34.99 28.76
C GLU A 474 15.56 34.60 28.85
N GLY A 475 14.88 34.45 27.72
CA GLY A 475 13.46 34.08 27.67
C GLY A 475 13.18 32.73 28.29
N LEU A 476 13.94 31.73 27.89
CA LEU A 476 13.86 30.39 28.46
C LEU A 476 14.19 30.42 29.97
N LYS A 477 15.21 31.19 30.40
CA LYS A 477 15.53 31.35 31.82
C LYS A 477 14.39 31.97 32.62
N LEU A 478 13.71 32.98 32.09
CA LEU A 478 12.54 33.60 32.75
C LEU A 478 11.34 32.65 32.84
N VAL A 479 11.15 31.77 31.85
CA VAL A 479 10.14 30.70 31.88
C VAL A 479 10.48 29.67 32.96
N SER A 480 11.74 29.21 33.02
CA SER A 480 12.21 28.27 34.06
C SER A 480 12.01 28.84 35.48
N GLN A 481 12.24 30.15 35.64
CA GLN A 481 12.02 30.88 36.89
C GLN A 481 10.56 31.24 37.18
N GLU A 482 9.61 30.83 36.33
CA GLU A 482 8.18 31.16 36.41
C GLU A 482 7.87 32.67 36.45
N ARG A 483 8.78 33.53 35.96
CA ARG A 483 8.58 34.98 35.88
C ARG A 483 7.67 35.37 34.70
N ILE A 484 7.68 34.55 33.65
CA ILE A 484 6.78 34.63 32.52
C ILE A 484 6.15 33.26 32.27
N PHE A 485 4.98 33.23 31.64
CA PHE A 485 4.25 31.99 31.41
C PHE A 485 4.87 31.15 30.29
N GLY A 486 5.29 31.81 29.22
CA GLY A 486 5.91 31.15 28.08
C GLY A 486 6.74 32.10 27.24
N PHE A 487 7.64 31.53 26.45
CA PHE A 487 8.50 32.24 25.51
C PHE A 487 8.14 31.83 24.09
N LEU A 488 7.96 32.80 23.19
CA LEU A 488 7.55 32.56 21.82
C LEU A 488 8.72 32.77 20.85
N ASP A 489 9.00 31.75 20.04
CA ASP A 489 9.96 31.81 18.94
C ASP A 489 9.71 30.61 17.99
N ASN A 490 10.62 30.36 17.07
CA ASN A 490 10.58 29.21 16.19
C ASN A 490 11.03 27.92 16.88
N SER A 491 10.50 26.80 16.40
CA SER A 491 10.75 25.47 16.99
C SER A 491 12.22 25.05 16.94
N MET A 492 12.97 25.46 15.91
CA MET A 492 14.37 25.07 15.76
C MET A 492 15.26 25.75 16.79
N ALA A 493 15.11 27.07 16.98
CA ALA A 493 15.92 27.84 17.92
C ALA A 493 15.63 27.46 19.38
N ILE A 494 14.36 27.27 19.74
CA ILE A 494 13.99 26.80 21.08
C ILE A 494 14.57 25.41 21.36
N ASN A 495 14.40 24.46 20.43
CA ASN A 495 14.94 23.11 20.60
C ASN A 495 16.46 23.11 20.73
N HIS A 496 17.15 23.92 19.92
CA HIS A 496 18.60 24.05 19.99
C HIS A 496 19.06 24.58 21.35
N GLU A 497 18.46 25.66 21.88
CA GLU A 497 18.86 26.21 23.19
C GLU A 497 18.48 25.30 24.37
N ILE A 498 17.36 24.58 24.30
CA ILE A 498 17.01 23.55 25.30
C ILE A 498 18.08 22.45 25.35
N GLN A 499 18.49 21.94 24.18
CA GLN A 499 19.49 20.87 24.09
C GLN A 499 20.89 21.35 24.50
N LYS A 500 21.33 22.50 23.98
CA LYS A 500 22.65 23.09 24.23
C LYS A 500 22.87 23.39 25.71
N ASN A 501 21.89 24.02 26.36
CA ASN A 501 21.99 24.39 27.77
C ASN A 501 21.49 23.29 28.73
N LYS A 502 21.08 22.13 28.18
CA LYS A 502 20.52 21.00 28.93
C LYS A 502 19.40 21.44 29.88
N ILE A 503 18.48 22.24 29.38
CA ILE A 503 17.31 22.71 30.12
C ILE A 503 16.31 21.55 30.20
N ILE A 504 15.91 21.17 31.42
CA ILE A 504 15.12 19.93 31.66
C ILE A 504 13.66 20.28 32.00
N ASP A 505 13.42 21.47 32.52
CA ASP A 505 12.15 21.94 33.06
C ASP A 505 11.30 22.75 32.06
N ILE A 506 11.78 22.91 30.82
CA ILE A 506 11.08 23.61 29.74
C ILE A 506 10.81 22.64 28.58
N SER A 507 9.63 22.76 27.98
CA SER A 507 9.26 22.01 26.76
C SER A 507 8.45 22.90 25.82
N ILE A 508 8.41 22.53 24.54
CA ILE A 508 7.51 23.15 23.57
C ILE A 508 6.11 22.59 23.83
N THR A 509 5.19 23.46 24.26
CA THR A 509 3.83 23.10 24.69
C THR A 509 2.75 23.71 23.81
N GLY A 510 3.10 24.28 22.67
CA GLY A 510 2.14 24.74 21.69
C GLY A 510 2.81 25.08 20.36
N GLN A 511 2.09 24.87 19.28
CA GLN A 511 2.48 25.25 17.93
C GLN A 511 1.30 25.95 17.28
N PHE A 512 1.55 27.11 16.68
CA PHE A 512 0.50 27.96 16.12
C PHE A 512 0.46 27.85 14.60
N SER A 513 -0.62 28.36 14.01
CA SER A 513 -0.82 28.41 12.55
C SER A 513 0.16 29.33 11.83
N GLU A 514 0.80 30.22 12.59
CA GLU A 514 1.75 31.21 12.15
C GLU A 514 3.15 30.61 11.91
N TYR A 515 3.82 31.13 10.89
CA TYR A 515 5.18 30.75 10.53
C TYR A 515 6.04 32.01 10.44
N PHE A 516 7.30 31.91 10.86
CA PHE A 516 8.31 32.88 10.46
C PHE A 516 8.64 32.66 8.99
N SER A 517 8.43 33.69 8.18
CA SER A 517 8.76 33.70 6.75
C SER A 517 9.99 34.57 6.53
N LEU A 518 11.16 33.92 6.52
CA LEU A 518 12.45 34.61 6.57
C LEU A 518 13.06 34.76 5.16
N SER A 519 13.43 36.00 4.83
CA SER A 519 13.98 36.42 3.54
C SER A 519 15.36 37.06 3.71
N ILE A 520 16.08 37.27 2.60
CA ILE A 520 17.16 38.26 2.58
C ILE A 520 16.50 39.63 2.44
N ALA A 521 16.96 40.60 3.21
CA ALA A 521 16.48 41.97 3.10
C ALA A 521 17.62 42.89 2.65
N SER A 522 17.41 43.62 1.57
CA SER A 522 18.34 44.65 1.10
C SER A 522 17.79 46.04 1.44
N ARG A 523 18.66 47.05 1.45
CA ARG A 523 18.19 48.44 1.58
C ARG A 523 17.21 48.80 0.46
N ASN A 524 16.22 49.62 0.78
CA ASN A 524 15.21 50.09 -0.17
C ASN A 524 15.75 51.00 -1.30
N ASP A 525 17.00 51.46 -1.20
CA ASP A 525 17.70 52.21 -2.26
C ASP A 525 18.66 51.34 -3.09
N GLU A 526 18.60 50.02 -2.91
CA GLU A 526 19.43 49.02 -3.58
C GLU A 526 18.55 47.99 -4.34
N ASP A 527 17.58 48.46 -5.12
CA ASP A 527 16.62 47.60 -5.85
C ASP A 527 17.32 46.57 -6.76
N ILE A 528 18.37 46.98 -7.48
CA ILE A 528 19.15 46.12 -8.36
C ILE A 528 19.81 44.99 -7.57
N LEU A 529 20.30 45.27 -6.36
CA LEU A 529 20.87 44.24 -5.49
C LEU A 529 19.79 43.25 -5.05
N ASN A 530 18.60 43.74 -4.69
CA ASN A 530 17.48 42.87 -4.32
C ASN A 530 17.10 41.91 -5.46
N GLU A 531 17.01 42.42 -6.70
CA GLU A 531 16.72 41.59 -7.87
C GLU A 531 17.79 40.51 -8.12
N ILE A 532 19.06 40.85 -7.92
CA ILE A 532 20.17 39.90 -8.06
C ILE A 532 20.06 38.80 -6.99
N LEU A 533 19.78 39.18 -5.74
CA LEU A 533 19.61 38.24 -4.62
C LEU A 533 18.39 37.34 -4.86
N GLU A 534 17.27 37.89 -5.32
CA GLU A 534 16.06 37.14 -5.69
C GLU A 534 16.37 36.11 -6.78
N LYS A 535 16.99 36.54 -7.90
CA LYS A 535 17.39 35.64 -8.98
C LYS A 535 18.33 34.54 -8.48
N THR A 536 19.27 34.90 -7.60
CA THR A 536 20.22 33.93 -7.04
C THR A 536 19.52 32.92 -6.16
N LEU A 537 18.65 33.35 -5.26
CA LEU A 537 17.89 32.49 -4.36
C LEU A 537 16.97 31.52 -5.12
N LEU A 538 16.23 32.03 -6.11
CA LEU A 538 15.34 31.21 -6.96
C LEU A 538 16.11 30.18 -7.79
N SER A 539 17.40 30.40 -7.99
CA SER A 539 18.29 29.50 -8.70
C SER A 539 18.82 28.36 -7.80
N ILE A 540 18.66 28.44 -6.47
CA ILE A 540 19.04 27.37 -5.55
C ILE A 540 17.99 26.26 -5.60
N ASP A 541 18.42 25.03 -5.88
CA ASP A 541 17.55 23.87 -5.95
C ASP A 541 17.04 23.42 -4.57
N ASP A 542 15.84 22.84 -4.51
CA ASP A 542 15.20 22.47 -3.25
C ASP A 542 15.96 21.38 -2.46
N ARG A 543 16.82 20.59 -3.12
CA ARG A 543 17.68 19.62 -2.43
C ARG A 543 18.80 20.33 -1.68
N SER A 544 19.50 21.29 -2.29
CA SER A 544 20.48 22.14 -1.61
C SER A 544 19.84 22.84 -0.40
N LYS A 545 18.63 23.39 -0.57
CA LYS A 545 17.86 24.00 0.55
C LYS A 545 17.61 23.01 1.69
N THR A 546 17.14 21.81 1.36
CA THR A 546 16.88 20.75 2.34
C THR A 546 18.17 20.29 3.02
N THR A 547 19.25 20.12 2.25
CA THR A 547 20.57 19.70 2.75
C THR A 547 21.15 20.71 3.73
N PHE A 548 21.03 22.01 3.43
CA PHE A 548 21.47 23.09 4.33
C PHE A 548 20.71 23.05 5.64
N ILE A 549 19.40 22.82 5.62
CA ILE A 549 18.57 22.73 6.84
C ILE A 549 18.91 21.45 7.63
N GLU A 550 19.00 20.29 6.96
CA GLU A 550 19.28 19.00 7.60
C GLU A 550 20.65 18.93 8.28
N LYS A 551 21.67 19.54 7.66
CA LYS A 551 23.02 19.63 8.23
C LYS A 551 23.02 20.21 9.64
N TRP A 552 22.15 21.18 9.89
CA TRP A 552 22.03 21.86 11.17
C TRP A 552 20.98 21.24 12.12
N ASN A 553 20.22 20.23 11.66
CA ASN A 553 19.25 19.48 12.48
C ASN A 553 19.81 18.19 13.12
N ASN A 554 20.89 17.60 12.58
CA ASN A 554 21.33 16.22 12.87
C ASN A 554 22.68 16.12 13.60
N ILE A 555 22.87 16.80 14.73
CA ILE A 555 24.08 16.63 15.55
C ILE A 555 23.97 15.33 16.37
N LYS A 556 24.40 14.20 15.79
CA LYS A 556 24.56 12.90 16.49
C LYS A 556 25.95 12.79 17.13
N TYR A 557 26.00 12.48 18.42
CA TYR A 557 27.22 12.12 19.15
C TYR A 557 27.55 10.64 18.95
N GLU A 558 28.82 10.32 18.67
CA GLU A 558 29.33 8.94 18.66
C GLU A 558 29.70 8.48 20.08
N LEU A 559 29.14 7.36 20.53
CA LEU A 559 29.56 6.63 21.74
C LEU A 559 30.24 5.32 21.33
N LYS A 560 31.46 5.05 21.82
CA LYS A 560 32.19 3.79 21.64
C LYS A 560 31.78 2.79 22.75
N THR A 561 31.44 1.55 22.39
CA THR A 561 31.07 0.46 23.33
C THR A 561 31.91 -0.81 23.13
N ASP A 562 32.13 -1.57 24.21
CA ASP A 562 32.98 -2.77 24.32
C ASP A 562 32.19 -4.08 24.14
N TYR A 563 32.75 -5.06 23.39
CA TYR A 563 32.09 -6.28 22.90
C TYR A 563 32.51 -7.58 23.61
N ARG A 564 33.34 -7.52 24.64
CA ARG A 564 33.96 -8.71 25.26
C ARG A 564 32.96 -9.75 25.81
N LEU A 565 31.84 -9.29 26.36
CA LEU A 565 30.81 -10.16 26.94
C LEU A 565 30.09 -11.01 25.88
N ILE A 566 29.88 -10.42 24.69
CA ILE A 566 29.11 -11.04 23.60
C ILE A 566 29.79 -12.32 23.12
N TYR A 567 31.12 -12.28 22.92
CA TYR A 567 31.88 -13.43 22.45
C TYR A 567 31.85 -14.62 23.43
N GLN A 568 31.80 -14.38 24.75
CA GLN A 568 31.74 -15.44 25.75
C GLN A 568 30.39 -16.17 25.73
N THR A 569 29.28 -15.42 25.56
CA THR A 569 27.94 -15.99 25.43
C THR A 569 27.78 -16.84 24.17
N VAL A 570 28.32 -16.40 23.04
CA VAL A 570 28.22 -17.13 21.77
C VAL A 570 28.94 -18.48 21.84
N PHE A 571 30.13 -18.52 22.46
CA PHE A 571 30.90 -19.76 22.62
C PHE A 571 30.16 -20.80 23.48
N LEU A 572 29.53 -20.36 24.58
CA LEU A 572 28.76 -21.25 25.46
C LEU A 572 27.54 -21.84 24.72
N GLY A 573 26.88 -21.04 23.87
CA GLY A 573 25.75 -21.49 23.05
C GLY A 573 26.13 -22.61 22.08
N ILE A 574 27.29 -22.52 21.42
CA ILE A 574 27.76 -23.52 20.45
C ILE A 574 28.01 -24.88 21.11
N VAL A 575 28.58 -24.89 22.32
CA VAL A 575 28.84 -26.12 23.08
C VAL A 575 27.54 -26.81 23.47
N LEU A 576 26.54 -26.05 23.95
CA LEU A 576 25.24 -26.60 24.36
C LEU A 576 24.48 -27.20 23.17
N ILE A 577 24.50 -26.52 22.01
CA ILE A 577 23.87 -27.02 20.78
C ILE A 577 24.50 -28.34 20.33
N SER A 578 25.83 -28.46 20.43
CA SER A 578 26.55 -29.65 20.01
C SER A 578 26.22 -30.88 20.87
N VAL A 579 26.09 -30.70 22.19
CA VAL A 579 25.66 -31.77 23.12
C VAL A 579 24.21 -32.18 22.88
N PHE A 580 23.34 -31.19 22.63
CA PHE A 580 21.93 -31.44 22.33
C PHE A 580 21.75 -32.28 21.06
N ILE A 581 22.46 -31.95 19.97
CA ILE A 581 22.40 -32.68 18.71
C ILE A 581 22.84 -34.14 18.88
N TYR A 582 23.93 -34.38 19.61
CA TYR A 582 24.44 -35.74 19.85
C TYR A 582 23.43 -36.62 20.62
N TRP A 583 22.82 -36.09 21.68
CA TRP A 583 21.82 -36.82 22.46
C TRP A 583 20.54 -37.09 21.68
N ASN A 584 20.10 -36.13 20.87
CA ASN A 584 18.90 -36.27 20.05
C ASN A 584 19.07 -37.38 19.00
N PHE A 585 20.26 -37.49 18.42
CA PHE A 585 20.55 -38.57 17.46
C PHE A 585 20.57 -39.96 18.13
N LYS A 586 21.11 -40.06 19.35
CA LYS A 586 21.18 -41.32 20.10
C LYS A 586 19.81 -41.80 20.60
N LEU A 587 18.95 -40.90 21.11
CA LEU A 587 17.63 -41.25 21.61
C LEU A 587 16.70 -41.78 20.51
N THR A 588 16.78 -41.18 19.32
CA THR A 588 15.91 -41.53 18.18
C THR A 588 16.17 -42.95 17.65
N GLN A 589 17.39 -43.48 17.84
CA GLN A 589 17.76 -44.85 17.45
C GLN A 589 17.21 -45.91 18.40
N GLU A 590 17.16 -45.62 19.70
CA GLU A 590 16.72 -46.58 20.73
C GLU A 590 15.19 -46.76 20.75
N ILE A 591 14.43 -45.68 20.58
CA ILE A 591 12.96 -45.71 20.61
C ILE A 591 12.41 -46.48 19.40
N LYS A 592 12.97 -46.26 18.21
CA LYS A 592 12.56 -46.99 16.99
C LYS A 592 12.73 -48.51 17.10
N LYS A 593 13.69 -49.00 17.88
CA LYS A 593 13.91 -50.46 18.03
C LYS A 593 12.91 -51.13 18.98
N LYS A 594 12.45 -50.44 20.03
CA LYS A 594 11.55 -51.04 21.03
C LYS A 594 10.09 -51.10 20.58
N GLU A 595 9.58 -50.05 19.94
CA GLU A 595 8.17 -49.98 19.53
C GLU A 595 7.82 -50.98 18.41
N ILE A 596 8.79 -51.29 17.54
CA ILE A 596 8.59 -52.19 16.41
C ILE A 596 8.43 -53.66 16.85
N ILE A 597 8.95 -54.05 18.01
CA ILE A 597 8.99 -55.46 18.44
C ILE A 597 7.78 -55.81 19.32
N GLN A 598 7.39 -54.94 20.25
CA GLN A 598 6.26 -55.24 21.16
C GLN A 598 4.89 -55.19 20.48
N LYS A 599 4.70 -54.27 19.52
CA LYS A 599 3.44 -54.17 18.77
C LYS A 599 3.22 -55.37 17.84
N LYS A 600 4.29 -55.97 17.32
CA LYS A 600 4.20 -57.10 16.38
C LYS A 600 3.77 -58.42 17.02
N LEU A 601 4.07 -58.63 18.31
CA LEU A 601 3.85 -59.93 18.94
C LEU A 601 2.42 -60.08 19.51
N LYS A 602 1.92 -59.07 20.22
CA LYS A 602 0.61 -59.15 20.89
C LYS A 602 -0.59 -59.06 19.92
N GLU A 603 -0.46 -58.31 18.83
CA GLU A 603 -1.49 -58.26 17.80
C GLU A 603 -1.58 -59.54 16.97
N SER A 604 -0.54 -60.37 16.91
CA SER A 604 -0.54 -61.56 16.05
C SER A 604 -1.40 -62.71 16.58
N GLU A 605 -1.55 -62.82 17.90
CA GLU A 605 -2.06 -64.03 18.55
C GLU A 605 -3.59 -63.99 18.80
N GLU A 606 -4.11 -62.88 19.33
CA GLU A 606 -5.56 -62.66 19.50
C GLU A 606 -6.30 -62.48 18.17
N LYS A 607 -5.63 -61.91 17.16
CA LYS A 607 -6.16 -61.84 15.80
C LYS A 607 -6.39 -63.25 15.22
N PHE A 608 -5.47 -64.19 15.40
CA PHE A 608 -5.56 -65.49 14.72
C PHE A 608 -6.78 -66.33 15.14
N ARG A 609 -7.03 -66.50 16.45
CA ARG A 609 -8.16 -67.32 16.96
C ARG A 609 -9.52 -66.75 16.63
N THR A 610 -9.67 -65.43 16.77
CA THR A 610 -10.92 -64.76 16.45
C THR A 610 -11.19 -64.84 14.94
N LEU A 611 -10.17 -64.57 14.11
CA LEU A 611 -10.27 -64.66 12.64
C LEU A 611 -10.65 -66.06 12.16
N PHE A 612 -10.23 -67.13 12.84
CA PHE A 612 -10.55 -68.51 12.43
C PHE A 612 -12.05 -68.86 12.58
N ASP A 613 -12.69 -68.47 13.69
CA ASP A 613 -14.08 -68.86 14.00
C ASP A 613 -15.15 -67.94 13.38
N ILE A 614 -14.84 -66.66 13.19
CA ILE A 614 -15.75 -65.71 12.52
C ILE A 614 -15.45 -65.58 11.02
N ALA A 615 -14.41 -66.26 10.53
CA ALA A 615 -14.05 -66.25 9.12
C ALA A 615 -15.28 -66.64 8.30
N PRO A 616 -15.82 -65.75 7.44
CA PRO A 616 -16.95 -66.03 6.58
C PRO A 616 -16.50 -66.82 5.34
N VAL A 617 -15.51 -67.68 5.53
CA VAL A 617 -14.90 -68.55 4.54
C VAL A 617 -14.78 -69.91 5.20
N LEU A 618 -14.91 -70.94 4.40
CA LEU A 618 -14.87 -72.34 4.82
C LEU A 618 -13.43 -72.64 5.21
N LEU A 619 -13.15 -72.89 6.49
CA LEU A 619 -11.82 -73.29 6.95
C LEU A 619 -11.89 -74.70 7.50
N ASP A 620 -11.18 -75.61 6.87
CA ASP A 620 -11.07 -76.98 7.33
C ASP A 620 -9.64 -77.52 7.17
N ALA A 621 -9.37 -78.67 7.78
CA ALA A 621 -8.12 -79.38 7.62
C ALA A 621 -8.40 -80.86 7.70
N PHE A 622 -7.74 -81.67 6.87
CA PHE A 622 -7.86 -83.12 6.91
C PHE A 622 -6.52 -83.77 7.29
N ASP A 623 -6.59 -84.89 8.01
CA ASP A 623 -5.41 -85.70 8.29
C ASP A 623 -5.02 -86.58 7.09
N LYS A 624 -3.86 -87.24 7.19
CA LYS A 624 -3.30 -88.13 6.15
C LYS A 624 -4.19 -89.31 5.73
N ASN A 625 -5.26 -89.60 6.48
CA ASN A 625 -6.22 -90.66 6.19
C ASN A 625 -7.57 -90.12 5.67
N GLY A 626 -7.70 -88.81 5.47
CA GLY A 626 -8.91 -88.17 4.96
C GLY A 626 -9.97 -87.86 6.02
N LYS A 627 -9.59 -87.80 7.31
CA LYS A 627 -10.51 -87.39 8.39
C LYS A 627 -10.36 -85.90 8.73
N VAL A 628 -11.47 -85.24 9.06
CA VAL A 628 -11.49 -83.79 9.40
C VAL A 628 -10.87 -83.51 10.77
N VAL A 629 -9.87 -82.64 10.81
CA VAL A 629 -9.11 -82.15 11.98
C VAL A 629 -9.60 -80.77 12.42
N LEU A 630 -9.85 -79.86 11.47
CA LEU A 630 -10.36 -78.52 11.71
C LEU A 630 -11.63 -78.30 10.87
N TRP A 631 -12.61 -77.59 11.42
CA TRP A 631 -13.86 -77.22 10.75
C TRP A 631 -14.44 -76.00 11.44
N ASN A 632 -14.40 -74.86 10.77
CA ASN A 632 -14.90 -73.63 11.35
C ASN A 632 -16.43 -73.51 11.20
N LYS A 633 -17.03 -72.52 11.86
CA LYS A 633 -18.50 -72.34 11.88
C LYS A 633 -19.13 -72.07 10.52
N GLU A 634 -18.41 -71.47 9.57
CA GLU A 634 -18.94 -71.20 8.25
C GLU A 634 -19.09 -72.50 7.43
N CYS A 635 -18.18 -73.47 7.61
CA CYS A 635 -18.33 -74.79 7.01
C CYS A 635 -19.62 -75.50 7.44
N GLU A 636 -19.99 -75.41 8.72
CA GLU A 636 -21.24 -75.99 9.23
C GLU A 636 -22.49 -75.34 8.61
N LYS A 637 -22.44 -74.01 8.44
CA LYS A 637 -23.55 -73.21 7.94
C LYS A 637 -23.78 -73.38 6.42
N VAL A 638 -22.72 -73.43 5.63
CA VAL A 638 -22.82 -73.53 4.15
C VAL A 638 -23.16 -74.94 3.70
N PHE A 639 -22.53 -75.95 4.32
CA PHE A 639 -22.74 -77.34 3.92
C PHE A 639 -23.85 -78.07 4.68
N GLY A 640 -24.20 -77.59 5.89
CA GLY A 640 -25.29 -78.12 6.72
C GLY A 640 -24.91 -79.29 7.62
N TYR A 641 -23.61 -79.54 7.84
CA TYR A 641 -23.08 -80.62 8.69
C TYR A 641 -22.15 -80.05 9.76
N SER A 642 -22.35 -80.45 11.02
CA SER A 642 -21.49 -80.06 12.14
C SER A 642 -20.20 -80.87 12.21
N LEU A 643 -19.15 -80.34 12.86
CA LEU A 643 -17.87 -81.03 13.01
C LEU A 643 -18.02 -82.41 13.70
N GLU A 644 -18.97 -82.56 14.64
CA GLU A 644 -19.24 -83.84 15.30
C GLU A 644 -19.97 -84.85 14.42
N GLU A 645 -20.79 -84.41 13.46
CA GLU A 645 -21.46 -85.29 12.49
C GLU A 645 -20.48 -85.81 11.44
N ILE A 646 -19.62 -84.93 10.90
CA ILE A 646 -18.66 -85.29 9.85
C ILE A 646 -17.58 -86.26 10.39
N LYS A 647 -17.16 -86.11 11.65
CA LYS A 647 -16.18 -87.01 12.28
C LYS A 647 -16.66 -88.46 12.45
N LYS A 648 -17.98 -88.73 12.36
CA LYS A 648 -18.57 -90.07 12.50
C LYS A 648 -18.59 -90.87 11.20
N GLU A 649 -18.43 -90.22 10.05
CA GLU A 649 -18.39 -90.88 8.75
C GLU A 649 -17.01 -91.46 8.44
N GLU A 650 -16.96 -92.65 7.84
CA GLU A 650 -15.69 -93.28 7.46
C GLU A 650 -15.04 -92.60 6.25
N ASN A 651 -15.84 -92.06 5.32
CA ASN A 651 -15.37 -91.25 4.20
C ASN A 651 -16.19 -89.95 4.04
N PRO A 652 -15.75 -88.85 4.67
CA PRO A 652 -16.46 -87.56 4.65
C PRO A 652 -16.72 -86.97 3.26
N LEU A 653 -15.86 -87.22 2.25
CA LEU A 653 -15.98 -86.60 0.92
C LEU A 653 -17.14 -87.15 0.10
N SER A 654 -17.63 -88.35 0.44
CA SER A 654 -18.80 -88.96 -0.19
C SER A 654 -20.10 -88.17 0.04
N LEU A 655 -20.14 -87.34 1.10
CA LEU A 655 -21.29 -86.48 1.41
C LEU A 655 -21.44 -85.31 0.43
N PHE A 656 -20.33 -84.86 -0.18
CA PHE A 656 -20.28 -83.64 -1.00
C PHE A 656 -20.20 -83.94 -2.50
N TYR A 657 -19.66 -85.11 -2.88
CA TYR A 657 -19.42 -85.48 -4.28
C TYR A 657 -19.95 -86.89 -4.56
N PRO A 658 -21.04 -87.06 -5.33
CA PRO A 658 -21.64 -88.37 -5.57
C PRO A 658 -20.82 -89.30 -6.49
N ASP A 659 -19.92 -88.75 -7.31
CA ASP A 659 -19.08 -89.51 -8.25
C ASP A 659 -17.76 -89.94 -7.58
N PRO A 660 -17.47 -91.26 -7.47
CA PRO A 660 -16.24 -91.76 -6.86
C PRO A 660 -14.95 -91.32 -7.56
N LEU A 661 -15.00 -91.02 -8.87
CA LEU A 661 -13.84 -90.50 -9.60
C LEU A 661 -13.50 -89.08 -9.15
N ILE A 662 -14.52 -88.22 -8.97
CA ILE A 662 -14.35 -86.84 -8.49
C ILE A 662 -13.90 -86.83 -7.03
N GLN A 663 -14.42 -87.72 -6.17
CA GLN A 663 -13.96 -87.86 -4.79
C GLN A 663 -12.45 -88.14 -4.73
N ARG A 664 -11.97 -89.01 -5.61
CA ARG A 664 -10.55 -89.37 -5.69
C ARG A 664 -9.72 -88.20 -6.21
N GLU A 665 -10.19 -87.48 -7.22
CA GLU A 665 -9.51 -86.29 -7.73
C GLU A 665 -9.40 -85.17 -6.69
N VAL A 666 -10.46 -84.92 -5.92
CA VAL A 666 -10.46 -83.93 -4.83
C VAL A 666 -9.52 -84.37 -3.69
N PHE A 667 -9.52 -85.65 -3.34
CA PHE A 667 -8.64 -86.19 -2.30
C PHE A 667 -7.15 -86.20 -2.71
N ASP A 668 -6.86 -86.55 -3.95
CA ASP A 668 -5.51 -86.51 -4.51
C ASP A 668 -5.01 -85.06 -4.61
N ASP A 669 -5.90 -84.10 -4.85
CA ASP A 669 -5.61 -82.67 -4.83
C ASP A 669 -5.25 -82.15 -3.43
N PHE A 670 -5.89 -82.67 -2.37
CA PHE A 670 -5.53 -82.35 -0.99
C PHE A 670 -4.13 -82.81 -0.60
N ASN A 671 -3.67 -83.93 -1.17
CA ASN A 671 -2.35 -84.50 -0.91
C ASN A 671 -1.28 -84.06 -1.92
N CYS A 672 -1.64 -83.20 -2.88
CA CYS A 672 -0.72 -82.72 -3.89
C CYS A 672 0.36 -81.82 -3.28
N LYS A 673 1.62 -81.97 -3.73
CA LYS A 673 2.78 -81.23 -3.19
C LYS A 673 2.90 -79.79 -3.73
N ASP A 674 2.01 -79.40 -4.63
CA ASP A 674 2.08 -78.10 -5.29
C ASP A 674 1.43 -77.03 -4.41
N GLU A 675 2.26 -76.12 -3.91
CA GLU A 675 1.83 -75.02 -3.05
C GLU A 675 1.02 -73.97 -3.82
N ASN A 676 -0.09 -73.53 -3.23
CA ASN A 676 -0.89 -72.35 -3.63
C ASN A 676 -1.66 -72.43 -4.96
N ILE A 677 -2.25 -73.57 -5.29
CA ILE A 677 -3.20 -73.65 -6.41
C ILE A 677 -4.63 -73.50 -5.86
N TYR A 678 -5.34 -72.48 -6.35
CA TYR A 678 -6.78 -72.34 -6.10
C TYR A 678 -7.53 -73.22 -7.09
N LYS A 679 -8.34 -74.16 -6.61
CA LYS A 679 -9.17 -75.00 -7.47
C LYS A 679 -10.64 -74.84 -7.15
N GLU A 680 -11.43 -74.75 -8.20
CA GLU A 680 -12.87 -74.59 -8.11
C GLU A 680 -13.50 -75.98 -8.20
N TRP A 681 -14.23 -76.32 -7.16
CA TRP A 681 -14.95 -77.58 -7.06
C TRP A 681 -16.44 -77.29 -6.97
N THR A 682 -17.27 -78.24 -7.42
CA THR A 682 -18.72 -78.06 -7.45
C THR A 682 -19.44 -79.01 -6.48
N PRO A 683 -19.27 -78.85 -5.16
CA PRO A 683 -19.86 -79.74 -4.18
C PRO A 683 -21.37 -79.58 -4.06
N LEU A 684 -21.99 -80.62 -3.52
CA LEU A 684 -23.38 -80.64 -3.10
C LEU A 684 -23.49 -80.41 -1.60
N THR A 685 -24.49 -79.64 -1.23
CA THR A 685 -24.89 -79.47 0.18
C THR A 685 -25.86 -80.57 0.61
N LYS A 686 -26.11 -80.69 1.92
CA LYS A 686 -27.04 -81.67 2.52
C LYS A 686 -28.45 -81.64 1.91
N ASP A 687 -28.90 -80.50 1.37
CA ASP A 687 -30.21 -80.32 0.74
C ASP A 687 -30.24 -80.51 -0.78
N GLY A 688 -29.09 -80.84 -1.40
CA GLY A 688 -28.97 -81.14 -2.82
C GLY A 688 -28.65 -79.95 -3.74
N ARG A 689 -28.37 -78.75 -3.20
CA ARG A 689 -27.92 -77.61 -4.01
C ARG A 689 -26.46 -77.76 -4.46
N LYS A 690 -26.19 -77.44 -5.73
CA LYS A 690 -24.84 -77.34 -6.31
C LYS A 690 -24.26 -75.96 -6.04
N LEU A 691 -23.08 -75.91 -5.42
CA LEU A 691 -22.32 -74.69 -5.15
C LEU A 691 -21.06 -74.68 -6.01
N ILE A 692 -20.54 -73.50 -6.35
CA ILE A 692 -19.18 -73.34 -6.91
C ILE A 692 -18.30 -72.83 -5.78
N ILE A 693 -17.42 -73.69 -5.28
CA ILE A 693 -16.56 -73.36 -4.15
C ILE A 693 -15.12 -73.37 -4.60
N LYS A 694 -14.46 -72.24 -4.40
CA LYS A 694 -13.05 -72.07 -4.70
C LYS A 694 -12.23 -72.38 -3.47
N TRP A 695 -11.44 -73.44 -3.55
CA TRP A 695 -10.61 -73.96 -2.47
C TRP A 695 -9.14 -73.62 -2.66
N ALA A 696 -8.45 -73.35 -1.57
CA ALA A 696 -7.01 -73.16 -1.51
C ALA A 696 -6.41 -74.05 -0.42
N ASN A 697 -5.37 -74.80 -0.76
CA ASN A 697 -4.69 -75.68 0.18
C ASN A 697 -3.39 -75.02 0.64
N ILE A 698 -3.25 -74.79 1.94
CA ILE A 698 -2.10 -74.12 2.54
C ILE A 698 -1.41 -75.09 3.49
N LYS A 699 -0.16 -75.41 3.18
CA LYS A 699 0.66 -76.27 4.02
C LYS A 699 1.31 -75.46 5.13
N LEU A 700 1.04 -75.83 6.38
CA LEU A 700 1.59 -75.20 7.57
C LEU A 700 3.00 -75.76 7.89
N PRO A 701 3.86 -75.01 8.59
CA PRO A 701 5.25 -75.42 8.89
C PRO A 701 5.39 -76.71 9.71
N ASN A 702 4.31 -77.13 10.39
CA ASN A 702 4.21 -78.39 11.12
C ASN A 702 3.75 -79.58 10.25
N ASN A 703 3.70 -79.41 8.92
CA ASN A 703 3.30 -80.40 7.92
C ASN A 703 1.79 -80.70 7.85
N GLU A 704 0.94 -79.93 8.55
CA GLU A 704 -0.52 -79.98 8.40
C GLU A 704 -0.98 -79.17 7.18
N ILE A 705 -2.13 -79.52 6.60
CA ILE A 705 -2.71 -78.80 5.45
C ILE A 705 -4.01 -78.16 5.90
N LEU A 706 -4.07 -76.83 5.81
CA LEU A 706 -5.26 -76.02 6.07
C LEU A 706 -5.90 -75.69 4.72
N HIS A 707 -7.16 -76.06 4.54
CA HIS A 707 -7.95 -75.72 3.37
C HIS A 707 -8.85 -74.51 3.64
N ILE A 708 -8.94 -73.64 2.65
CA ILE A 708 -9.75 -72.43 2.70
C ILE A 708 -10.67 -72.40 1.48
N GLY A 709 -11.98 -72.50 1.69
CA GLY A 709 -13.01 -72.54 0.65
C GLY A 709 -13.90 -71.30 0.68
N ILE A 710 -14.31 -70.80 -0.48
CA ILE A 710 -15.25 -69.67 -0.59
C ILE A 710 -16.33 -70.03 -1.61
N ASP A 711 -17.61 -69.91 -1.24
CA ASP A 711 -18.73 -70.04 -2.17
C ASP A 711 -18.81 -68.78 -3.05
N ILE A 712 -18.46 -68.93 -4.32
CA ILE A 712 -18.39 -67.84 -5.29
C ILE A 712 -19.57 -67.84 -6.26
N THR A 713 -20.61 -68.62 -5.99
CA THR A 713 -21.72 -68.86 -6.94
C THR A 713 -22.45 -67.56 -7.30
N GLN A 714 -22.81 -66.76 -6.30
CA GLN A 714 -23.46 -65.46 -6.48
C GLN A 714 -22.46 -64.35 -6.90
N GLU A 715 -21.23 -64.46 -6.40
CA GLU A 715 -20.16 -63.49 -6.62
C GLU A 715 -19.75 -63.46 -8.09
N ARG A 716 -19.65 -64.62 -8.75
CA ARG A 716 -19.20 -64.69 -10.15
C ARG A 716 -20.19 -64.14 -11.16
N THR A 717 -21.49 -64.36 -10.92
CA THR A 717 -22.56 -63.82 -11.75
C THR A 717 -22.72 -62.30 -11.55
N ASN A 718 -22.52 -61.82 -10.33
CA ASN A 718 -22.59 -60.40 -10.02
C ASN A 718 -21.32 -59.64 -10.40
N GLU A 719 -20.12 -60.23 -10.31
CA GLU A 719 -18.85 -59.57 -10.63
C GLU A 719 -18.78 -59.09 -12.07
N ILE A 720 -19.27 -59.87 -13.04
CA ILE A 720 -19.19 -59.51 -14.47
C ILE A 720 -20.10 -58.31 -14.77
N LEU A 721 -21.35 -58.36 -14.32
CA LEU A 721 -22.34 -57.29 -14.52
C LEU A 721 -22.04 -56.02 -13.69
N LEU A 722 -21.52 -56.20 -12.47
CA LEU A 722 -21.22 -55.11 -11.55
C LEU A 722 -19.89 -54.42 -11.91
N TYR A 723 -18.90 -55.13 -12.45
CA TYR A 723 -17.60 -54.57 -12.82
C TYR A 723 -17.72 -53.58 -13.98
N GLU A 724 -18.49 -53.92 -15.03
CA GLU A 724 -18.70 -53.05 -16.20
C GLU A 724 -19.50 -51.80 -15.84
N SER A 725 -20.60 -51.96 -15.09
CA SER A 725 -21.44 -50.84 -14.66
C SER A 725 -20.74 -49.93 -13.63
N LYS A 726 -20.00 -50.49 -12.65
CA LYS A 726 -19.24 -49.69 -11.68
C LYS A 726 -18.08 -48.93 -12.32
N GLN A 727 -17.43 -49.46 -13.35
CA GLN A 727 -16.33 -48.77 -14.04
C GLN A 727 -16.81 -47.49 -14.71
N GLU A 728 -17.95 -47.52 -15.39
CA GLU A 728 -18.51 -46.34 -16.07
C GLU A 728 -19.10 -45.32 -15.09
N LEU A 729 -19.89 -45.80 -14.12
CA LEU A 729 -20.51 -44.93 -13.13
C LEU A 729 -19.47 -44.23 -12.25
N LYS A 730 -18.41 -44.94 -11.85
CA LYS A 730 -17.32 -44.38 -11.03
C LYS A 730 -16.49 -43.37 -11.81
N LYS A 731 -16.25 -43.57 -13.12
CA LYS A 731 -15.54 -42.58 -13.96
C LYS A 731 -16.35 -41.30 -14.12
N LEU A 732 -17.66 -41.41 -14.34
CA LEU A 732 -18.53 -40.25 -14.52
C LEU A 732 -18.76 -39.49 -13.21
N ASN A 733 -19.02 -40.22 -12.11
CA ASN A 733 -19.29 -39.61 -10.81
C ASN A 733 -18.03 -38.96 -10.22
N ASN A 734 -16.86 -39.61 -10.34
CA ASN A 734 -15.60 -38.96 -9.95
C ASN A 734 -15.35 -37.68 -10.75
N SER A 735 -15.63 -37.67 -12.07
CA SER A 735 -15.41 -36.47 -12.89
C SER A 735 -16.39 -35.34 -12.56
N LEU A 736 -17.64 -35.66 -12.21
CA LEU A 736 -18.65 -34.67 -11.85
C LEU A 736 -18.43 -34.12 -10.44
N GLU A 737 -18.10 -34.99 -9.47
CA GLU A 737 -17.74 -34.59 -8.11
C GLU A 737 -16.47 -33.75 -8.09
N GLU A 738 -15.47 -34.10 -8.90
CA GLU A 738 -14.24 -33.31 -9.05
C GLU A 738 -14.56 -31.92 -9.63
N LYS A 739 -15.39 -31.82 -10.67
CA LYS A 739 -15.82 -30.53 -11.25
C LYS A 739 -16.66 -29.68 -10.31
N ILE A 740 -17.61 -30.27 -9.58
CA ILE A 740 -18.44 -29.53 -8.62
C ILE A 740 -17.59 -29.08 -7.42
N LYS A 741 -16.70 -29.94 -6.94
CA LYS A 741 -15.76 -29.60 -5.87
C LYS A 741 -14.79 -28.51 -6.30
N ASP A 742 -14.29 -28.56 -7.53
CA ASP A 742 -13.45 -27.52 -8.11
C ASP A 742 -14.21 -26.20 -8.25
N GLU A 743 -15.46 -26.21 -8.73
CA GLU A 743 -16.25 -24.98 -8.90
C GLU A 743 -16.68 -24.37 -7.55
N ILE A 744 -17.06 -25.20 -6.57
CA ILE A 744 -17.35 -24.76 -5.20
C ILE A 744 -16.07 -24.22 -4.54
N GLN A 745 -14.92 -24.90 -4.69
CA GLN A 745 -13.65 -24.38 -4.19
C GLN A 745 -13.27 -23.07 -4.87
N LYS A 746 -13.52 -22.92 -6.18
CA LYS A 746 -13.23 -21.72 -6.94
C LYS A 746 -14.10 -20.54 -6.47
N ASN A 747 -15.41 -20.73 -6.31
CA ASN A 747 -16.31 -19.70 -5.79
C ASN A 747 -16.01 -19.35 -4.33
N THR A 748 -15.74 -20.35 -3.47
CA THR A 748 -15.37 -20.12 -2.07
C THR A 748 -14.06 -19.35 -1.97
N LYS A 749 -13.06 -19.69 -2.80
CA LYS A 749 -11.78 -18.98 -2.88
C LYS A 749 -11.96 -17.56 -3.40
N GLN A 750 -12.86 -17.34 -4.35
CA GLN A 750 -13.19 -16.01 -4.87
C GLN A 750 -13.88 -15.15 -3.80
N GLN A 751 -14.85 -15.70 -3.06
CA GLN A 751 -15.50 -15.02 -1.94
C GLN A 751 -14.47 -14.67 -0.85
N LEU A 752 -13.63 -15.62 -0.45
CA LEU A 752 -12.53 -15.40 0.51
C LEU A 752 -11.56 -14.30 0.05
N LEU A 753 -11.23 -14.24 -1.23
CA LEU A 753 -10.34 -13.22 -1.79
C LEU A 753 -11.00 -11.84 -1.80
N LEU A 754 -12.28 -11.73 -2.16
CA LEU A 754 -13.04 -10.48 -2.07
C LEU A 754 -13.16 -9.99 -0.63
N MET A 755 -13.38 -10.92 0.31
CA MET A 755 -13.35 -10.63 1.74
C MET A 755 -11.97 -10.09 2.16
N GLN A 756 -10.87 -10.69 1.71
CA GLN A 756 -9.51 -10.23 2.00
C GLN A 756 -9.20 -8.86 1.38
N GLN A 757 -9.57 -8.62 0.13
CA GLN A 757 -9.35 -7.32 -0.53
C GLN A 757 -10.15 -6.20 0.13
N SER A 758 -11.41 -6.46 0.49
CA SER A 758 -12.23 -5.49 1.23
C SER A 758 -11.64 -5.21 2.62
N LYS A 759 -11.18 -6.26 3.32
CA LYS A 759 -10.48 -6.14 4.61
C LYS A 759 -9.22 -5.27 4.48
N LEU A 760 -8.40 -5.48 3.45
CA LEU A 760 -7.18 -4.70 3.19
C LEU A 760 -7.47 -3.25 2.76
N ALA A 761 -8.53 -3.01 2.00
CA ALA A 761 -8.93 -1.64 1.63
C ALA A 761 -9.44 -0.86 2.85
N GLN A 762 -10.25 -1.50 3.71
CA GLN A 762 -10.67 -0.94 5.00
C GLN A 762 -9.46 -0.74 5.93
N MET A 763 -8.49 -1.65 5.89
CA MET A 763 -7.23 -1.53 6.63
C MET A 763 -6.47 -0.26 6.25
N GLY A 764 -6.40 0.08 4.96
CA GLY A 764 -5.74 1.30 4.50
C GLY A 764 -6.36 2.58 5.08
N GLU A 765 -7.69 2.68 5.02
CA GLU A 765 -8.45 3.82 5.58
C GLU A 765 -8.38 3.86 7.12
N MET A 766 -8.33 2.69 7.77
CA MET A 766 -8.28 2.57 9.22
C MET A 766 -6.87 2.82 9.78
N ILE A 767 -5.80 2.44 9.06
CA ILE A 767 -4.41 2.75 9.45
C ILE A 767 -4.20 4.27 9.53
N GLU A 768 -4.82 5.04 8.64
CA GLU A 768 -4.76 6.50 8.70
C GLU A 768 -5.40 7.03 10.01
N ASN A 769 -6.57 6.50 10.39
CA ASN A 769 -7.25 6.85 11.64
C ASN A 769 -6.51 6.37 12.90
N ILE A 770 -5.91 5.17 12.86
CA ILE A 770 -5.11 4.60 13.97
C ILE A 770 -3.81 5.39 14.14
N ALA A 771 -3.15 5.76 13.04
CA ALA A 771 -1.97 6.61 13.09
C ALA A 771 -2.28 7.96 13.76
N HIS A 772 -3.48 8.51 13.55
CA HIS A 772 -3.97 9.66 14.30
C HIS A 772 -4.22 9.35 15.79
N GLN A 773 -4.86 8.22 16.11
CA GLN A 773 -5.13 7.82 17.50
C GLN A 773 -3.88 7.46 18.30
N TRP A 774 -2.83 6.91 17.68
CA TRP A 774 -1.58 6.54 18.35
C TRP A 774 -0.72 7.73 18.75
N ARG A 775 -0.81 8.85 18.03
CA ARG A 775 -0.09 10.07 18.42
C ARG A 775 -0.49 10.54 19.83
N GLN A 776 -1.73 10.28 20.26
CA GLN A 776 -2.23 10.67 21.58
C GLN A 776 -1.61 9.91 22.77
N PRO A 777 -1.70 8.57 22.88
CA PRO A 777 -1.08 7.83 23.97
C PRO A 777 0.44 7.90 23.90
N LEU A 778 1.05 8.01 22.71
CA LEU A 778 2.49 8.22 22.58
C LEU A 778 2.93 9.56 23.20
N ALA A 779 2.13 10.61 23.00
CA ALA A 779 2.34 11.90 23.66
C ALA A 779 2.16 11.81 25.19
N GLN A 780 1.21 11.00 25.66
CA GLN A 780 1.00 10.75 27.10
C GLN A 780 2.12 9.93 27.74
N VAL A 781 2.64 8.90 27.04
CA VAL A 781 3.82 8.13 27.48
C VAL A 781 5.04 9.04 27.56
N ASN A 782 5.28 9.85 26.53
CA ASN A 782 6.37 10.84 26.57
C ASN A 782 6.21 11.82 27.73
N SER A 783 4.97 12.22 28.05
CA SER A 783 4.67 13.10 29.19
C SER A 783 4.95 12.41 30.54
N SER A 784 4.59 11.13 30.69
CA SER A 784 4.86 10.36 31.92
C SER A 784 6.34 10.02 32.08
N VAL A 785 7.06 9.70 31.00
CA VAL A 785 8.52 9.49 31.01
C VAL A 785 9.24 10.77 31.41
N LEU A 786 8.80 11.92 30.87
CA LEU A 786 9.33 13.22 31.25
C LEU A 786 9.10 13.50 32.75
N LEU A 787 7.93 13.14 33.29
CA LEU A 787 7.64 13.33 34.72
C LEU A 787 8.48 12.40 35.62
N ILE A 788 8.74 11.16 35.20
CA ILE A 788 9.62 10.23 35.92
C ILE A 788 11.07 10.74 35.91
N ASP A 789 11.57 11.23 34.76
CA ASP A 789 12.91 11.80 34.66
C ASP A 789 13.07 13.03 35.57
N VAL A 790 12.04 13.87 35.65
CA VAL A 790 12.00 15.02 36.57
C VAL A 790 12.04 14.57 38.04
N GLU A 791 11.33 13.51 38.41
CA GLU A 791 11.25 13.08 39.81
C GLU A 791 12.51 12.31 40.27
N LEU A 792 13.12 11.51 39.39
CA LEU A 792 14.42 10.86 39.63
C LEU A 792 15.55 11.88 39.85
N LYS A 793 15.52 13.02 39.14
CA LYS A 793 16.52 14.10 39.27
C LYS A 793 16.42 14.89 40.57
N LYS A 794 15.31 14.79 41.32
CA LYS A 794 15.10 15.49 42.60
C LYS A 794 15.68 14.75 43.81
N ASN A 795 16.31 13.58 43.64
CA ASN A 795 16.91 12.76 44.72
C ASN A 795 15.94 12.41 45.87
N ARG A 796 14.62 12.44 45.63
CA ARG A 796 13.61 12.02 46.60
C ARG A 796 13.09 10.64 46.17
N PHE A 797 13.70 9.59 46.72
CA PHE A 797 13.24 8.21 46.58
C PHE A 797 11.93 7.98 47.36
N GLN A 798 10.86 8.69 46.98
CA GLN A 798 9.50 8.30 47.34
C GLN A 798 8.88 7.65 46.12
N ASN A 799 8.90 6.32 46.15
CA ASN A 799 8.65 5.45 45.01
C ASN A 799 7.22 5.53 44.46
N GLU A 800 6.26 6.14 45.16
CA GLU A 800 4.84 6.06 44.80
C GLU A 800 4.47 6.84 43.52
N ILE A 801 5.06 8.03 43.27
CA ILE A 801 4.76 8.82 42.06
C ILE A 801 5.40 8.17 40.82
N ILE A 802 6.63 7.69 40.95
CA ILE A 802 7.34 7.00 39.87
C ILE A 802 6.65 5.67 39.59
N GLU A 803 6.29 4.89 40.62
CA GLU A 803 5.49 3.66 40.46
C GLU A 803 4.15 3.96 39.80
N ASN A 804 3.41 4.97 40.23
CA ASN A 804 2.13 5.35 39.60
C ASN A 804 2.30 5.75 38.13
N LYS A 805 3.37 6.46 37.77
CA LYS A 805 3.63 6.87 36.38
C LYS A 805 4.16 5.73 35.53
N LEU A 806 4.94 4.81 36.10
CA LEU A 806 5.34 3.58 35.45
C LEU A 806 4.12 2.69 35.19
N ILE A 807 3.19 2.59 36.16
CA ILE A 807 1.89 1.90 36.00
C ILE A 807 1.04 2.60 34.94
N GLU A 808 1.04 3.93 34.87
CA GLU A 808 0.32 4.67 33.82
C GLU A 808 0.93 4.46 32.44
N ILE A 809 2.26 4.47 32.31
CA ILE A 809 2.96 4.12 31.07
C ILE A 809 2.67 2.67 30.69
N GLU A 810 2.71 1.75 31.64
CA GLU A 810 2.37 0.35 31.44
C GLU A 810 0.91 0.22 30.99
N SER A 811 -0.02 0.95 31.59
CA SER A 811 -1.42 0.98 31.17
C SER A 811 -1.62 1.58 29.79
N LEU A 812 -0.87 2.64 29.42
CA LEU A 812 -0.97 3.30 28.12
C LEU A 812 -0.33 2.48 27.00
N THR A 813 0.83 1.90 27.27
CA THR A 813 1.52 0.96 26.35
C THR A 813 0.72 -0.32 26.22
N SER A 814 0.13 -0.83 27.30
CA SER A 814 -0.82 -1.94 27.28
C SER A 814 -2.09 -1.57 26.52
N TYR A 815 -2.62 -0.35 26.65
CA TYR A 815 -3.74 0.13 25.85
C TYR A 815 -3.40 0.21 24.36
N MET A 816 -2.23 0.75 23.99
CA MET A 816 -1.75 0.79 22.61
C MET A 816 -1.51 -0.61 22.04
N SER A 817 -0.86 -1.48 22.81
CA SER A 817 -0.62 -2.88 22.45
C SER A 817 -1.93 -3.63 22.33
N LYS A 818 -2.87 -3.44 23.25
CA LYS A 818 -4.22 -4.01 23.18
C LYS A 818 -4.99 -3.46 22.00
N THR A 819 -4.83 -2.19 21.62
CA THR A 819 -5.42 -1.64 20.40
C THR A 819 -4.82 -2.28 19.14
N ILE A 820 -3.50 -2.53 19.14
CA ILE A 820 -2.80 -3.29 18.08
C ILE A 820 -3.30 -4.73 18.05
N ASP A 821 -3.44 -5.37 19.20
CA ASP A 821 -3.87 -6.76 19.32
C ASP A 821 -5.35 -6.90 18.96
N ASP A 822 -6.23 -6.00 19.41
CA ASP A 822 -7.64 -5.94 19.02
C ASP A 822 -7.76 -5.75 17.49
N PHE A 823 -6.89 -4.94 16.88
CA PHE A 823 -6.78 -4.79 15.43
C PHE A 823 -6.20 -6.03 14.73
N LYS A 824 -5.16 -6.64 15.28
CA LYS A 824 -4.54 -7.87 14.76
C LYS A 824 -5.52 -9.04 14.83
N ASN A 825 -6.25 -9.16 15.93
CA ASN A 825 -7.26 -10.17 16.21
C ASN A 825 -8.51 -9.95 15.35
N PHE A 826 -8.85 -8.71 15.01
CA PHE A 826 -9.91 -8.39 14.05
C PHE A 826 -9.68 -8.99 12.66
N PHE A 827 -8.42 -9.19 12.26
CA PHE A 827 -8.05 -9.85 11.00
C PHE A 827 -7.55 -11.29 11.17
N ASP A 828 -7.64 -11.88 12.36
CA ASP A 828 -7.19 -13.25 12.61
C ASP A 828 -8.03 -14.23 11.76
N PRO A 829 -7.39 -15.06 10.90
CA PRO A 829 -8.08 -16.09 10.15
C PRO A 829 -8.62 -17.24 11.02
N ASN A 830 -8.17 -17.38 12.28
CA ASN A 830 -8.51 -18.48 13.19
C ASN A 830 -9.53 -18.08 14.27
N LYS A 831 -10.69 -17.59 13.85
CA LYS A 831 -11.76 -17.13 14.76
C LYS A 831 -12.43 -18.30 15.50
N LYS A 832 -12.75 -18.09 16.79
CA LYS A 832 -13.50 -19.07 17.62
C LYS A 832 -14.81 -18.47 18.09
N LYS A 833 -15.87 -19.28 18.10
CA LYS A 833 -17.13 -18.91 18.73
C LYS A 833 -16.95 -18.78 20.24
N SER A 834 -17.55 -17.77 20.83
CA SER A 834 -17.53 -17.54 22.27
C SER A 834 -18.89 -17.00 22.73
N ILE A 835 -19.19 -17.16 24.02
CA ILE A 835 -20.35 -16.52 24.65
C ILE A 835 -19.94 -15.10 25.03
N PHE A 836 -20.63 -14.10 24.50
CA PHE A 836 -20.37 -12.68 24.80
C PHE A 836 -21.68 -11.87 24.89
N LYS A 837 -21.62 -10.69 25.54
CA LYS A 837 -22.75 -9.75 25.59
C LYS A 837 -22.77 -8.91 24.32
N VAL A 838 -23.93 -8.76 23.67
CA VAL A 838 -24.07 -7.96 22.43
C VAL A 838 -23.59 -6.53 22.63
N GLU A 839 -23.83 -5.97 23.82
CA GLU A 839 -23.32 -4.66 24.22
C GLU A 839 -21.79 -4.53 24.05
N GLU A 840 -21.02 -5.60 24.30
CA GLU A 840 -19.56 -5.58 24.14
C GLU A 840 -19.16 -5.28 22.69
N SER A 841 -19.84 -5.90 21.73
CA SER A 841 -19.59 -5.69 20.30
C SER A 841 -19.90 -4.26 19.86
N ILE A 842 -20.97 -3.68 20.39
CA ILE A 842 -21.42 -2.31 20.12
C ILE A 842 -20.45 -1.30 20.74
N ILE A 843 -20.03 -1.52 21.99
CA ILE A 843 -19.07 -0.66 22.69
C ILE A 843 -17.72 -0.65 21.97
N LYS A 844 -17.22 -1.82 21.56
CA LYS A 844 -15.95 -1.91 20.82
C LYS A 844 -16.02 -1.16 19.48
N ALA A 845 -17.09 -1.34 18.70
CA ALA A 845 -17.29 -0.60 17.45
C ALA A 845 -17.38 0.92 17.69
N ARG A 846 -18.14 1.35 18.72
CA ARG A 846 -18.24 2.78 19.11
C ARG A 846 -16.88 3.37 19.49
N ASN A 847 -16.07 2.63 20.25
CA ASN A 847 -14.77 3.12 20.72
C ASN A 847 -13.82 3.40 19.55
N ILE A 848 -13.87 2.59 18.49
CA ILE A 848 -13.11 2.81 17.26
C ILE A 848 -13.52 4.14 16.59
N LEU A 849 -14.82 4.43 16.50
CA LEU A 849 -15.36 5.63 15.85
C LEU A 849 -15.51 6.86 16.78
N LYS A 850 -15.03 6.77 18.02
CA LYS A 850 -15.24 7.79 19.05
C LYS A 850 -14.81 9.19 18.62
N GLY A 851 -13.71 9.31 17.88
CA GLY A 851 -13.21 10.58 17.34
C GLY A 851 -14.20 11.21 16.35
N ARG A 852 -14.61 10.45 15.31
CA ARG A 852 -15.53 10.94 14.28
C ARG A 852 -16.90 11.33 14.82
N ILE A 853 -17.42 10.55 15.78
CA ILE A 853 -18.69 10.81 16.46
C ILE A 853 -18.62 12.16 17.20
N LYS A 854 -17.50 12.43 17.89
CA LYS A 854 -17.29 13.67 18.65
C LYS A 854 -17.09 14.90 17.75
N GLU A 855 -16.26 14.78 16.71
CA GLU A 855 -15.99 15.85 15.74
C GLU A 855 -17.25 16.24 14.96
N SER A 856 -18.11 15.27 14.66
CA SER A 856 -19.36 15.49 13.94
C SER A 856 -20.55 15.82 14.86
N HIS A 857 -20.31 16.02 16.16
CA HIS A 857 -21.32 16.34 17.18
C HIS A 857 -22.54 15.40 17.20
N ILE A 858 -22.34 14.11 16.93
CA ILE A 858 -23.43 13.13 16.80
C ILE A 858 -23.91 12.66 18.17
N ASN A 859 -25.21 12.75 18.42
CA ASN A 859 -25.83 12.15 19.60
C ASN A 859 -26.12 10.66 19.36
N LEU A 860 -25.24 9.78 19.87
CA LEU A 860 -25.40 8.33 19.79
C LEU A 860 -26.16 7.80 21.03
N ILE A 861 -27.35 7.25 20.81
CA ILE A 861 -28.20 6.66 21.87
C ILE A 861 -28.18 5.14 21.73
N ILE A 862 -27.87 4.43 22.81
CA ILE A 862 -27.78 2.96 22.84
C ILE A 862 -28.77 2.44 23.88
N ASN A 863 -29.78 1.69 23.44
CA ASN A 863 -30.77 1.04 24.31
C ASN A 863 -30.69 -0.47 24.10
N ILE A 864 -30.17 -1.20 25.07
CA ILE A 864 -29.99 -2.65 24.99
C ILE A 864 -30.72 -3.29 26.16
N GLU A 865 -31.46 -4.37 25.90
CA GLU A 865 -32.04 -5.21 26.94
C GLU A 865 -30.95 -5.78 27.87
N GLU A 866 -31.17 -5.76 29.18
CA GLU A 866 -30.19 -6.25 30.16
C GLU A 866 -29.82 -7.72 29.90
N GLU A 867 -28.54 -8.05 30.03
CA GLU A 867 -27.98 -9.40 29.91
C GLU A 867 -28.17 -10.12 28.55
N LEU A 868 -28.28 -9.37 27.45
CA LEU A 868 -28.36 -9.93 26.10
C LEU A 868 -27.06 -10.66 25.65
N LYS A 869 -26.97 -11.98 25.90
CA LYS A 869 -25.83 -12.85 25.54
C LYS A 869 -26.06 -13.64 24.26
N ILE A 870 -24.98 -13.91 23.52
CA ILE A 870 -24.96 -14.69 22.28
C ILE A 870 -23.73 -15.62 22.22
N TYR A 871 -23.89 -16.82 21.68
CA TYR A 871 -22.80 -17.72 21.32
C TYR A 871 -22.45 -17.57 19.83
N SER A 872 -21.46 -16.74 19.51
CA SER A 872 -21.12 -16.41 18.11
C SER A 872 -19.68 -15.87 17.97
N TYR A 873 -19.37 -15.27 16.82
CA TYR A 873 -18.09 -14.59 16.56
C TYR A 873 -18.20 -13.09 16.90
N LEU A 874 -17.59 -12.70 18.02
CA LEU A 874 -17.62 -11.33 18.55
C LEU A 874 -17.13 -10.30 17.52
N GLU A 875 -15.99 -10.60 16.88
CA GLU A 875 -15.30 -9.71 15.96
C GLU A 875 -16.10 -9.49 14.67
N GLU A 876 -16.88 -10.49 14.25
CA GLU A 876 -17.73 -10.41 13.05
C GLU A 876 -18.95 -9.53 13.26
N LEU A 877 -19.61 -9.67 14.40
CA LEU A 877 -20.70 -8.79 14.77
C LEU A 877 -20.20 -7.35 14.96
N GLN A 878 -19.07 -7.17 15.64
CA GLN A 878 -18.42 -5.87 15.78
C GLN A 878 -18.11 -5.23 14.42
N GLN A 879 -17.61 -6.00 13.45
CA GLN A 879 -17.30 -5.51 12.10
C GLN A 879 -18.54 -4.99 11.37
N VAL A 880 -19.65 -5.73 11.45
CA VAL A 880 -20.92 -5.32 10.81
C VAL A 880 -21.42 -4.01 11.40
N ILE A 881 -21.45 -3.90 12.74
CA ILE A 881 -21.88 -2.69 13.44
C ILE A 881 -21.00 -1.49 13.08
N LEU A 882 -19.68 -1.69 13.00
CA LEU A 882 -18.73 -0.64 12.62
C LEU A 882 -19.01 -0.10 11.22
N ILE A 883 -19.21 -0.98 10.23
CA ILE A 883 -19.48 -0.60 8.84
C ILE A 883 -20.77 0.22 8.73
N ILE A 884 -21.83 -0.23 9.39
CA ILE A 884 -23.13 0.45 9.38
C ILE A 884 -23.02 1.83 10.05
N LEU A 885 -22.37 1.92 11.22
CA LEU A 885 -22.16 3.20 11.90
C LEU A 885 -21.32 4.17 11.07
N ASN A 886 -20.27 3.70 10.41
CA ASN A 886 -19.42 4.56 9.58
C ASN A 886 -20.21 5.13 8.38
N ASN A 887 -21.06 4.31 7.75
CA ASN A 887 -21.94 4.77 6.68
C ASN A 887 -22.99 5.78 7.16
N ALA A 888 -23.55 5.59 8.36
CA ALA A 888 -24.46 6.55 8.97
C ALA A 888 -23.78 7.91 9.23
N ILE A 889 -22.55 7.90 9.77
CA ILE A 889 -21.75 9.11 9.99
C ILE A 889 -21.46 9.84 8.67
N ASP A 890 -21.05 9.10 7.63
CA ASP A 890 -20.76 9.71 6.33
C ASP A 890 -22.01 10.34 5.69
N ALA A 891 -23.16 9.67 5.79
CA ALA A 891 -24.43 10.21 5.32
C ALA A 891 -24.83 11.49 6.05
N ILE A 892 -24.65 11.52 7.38
CA ILE A 892 -24.88 12.72 8.21
C ILE A 892 -24.02 13.90 7.76
N ILE A 893 -22.72 13.66 7.52
CA ILE A 893 -21.77 14.70 7.11
C ILE A 893 -22.12 15.21 5.70
N LEU A 894 -22.40 14.30 4.77
CA LEU A 894 -22.69 14.63 3.38
C LEU A 894 -23.99 15.42 3.23
N ASN A 895 -25.02 15.03 3.99
CA ASN A 895 -26.33 15.69 3.99
C ASN A 895 -26.40 16.91 4.92
N LYS A 896 -25.30 17.27 5.61
CA LYS A 896 -25.18 18.43 6.51
C LYS A 896 -26.32 18.53 7.53
N VAL A 897 -26.61 17.43 8.21
CA VAL A 897 -27.70 17.34 9.18
C VAL A 897 -27.42 18.24 10.39
N LEU A 898 -28.34 19.14 10.73
CA LEU A 898 -28.16 20.14 11.80
C LEU A 898 -28.14 19.51 13.22
N ASN A 899 -28.95 18.48 13.47
CA ASN A 899 -29.05 17.79 14.76
C ASN A 899 -28.79 16.28 14.55
N PRO A 900 -27.53 15.87 14.35
CA PRO A 900 -27.23 14.50 13.95
C PRO A 900 -27.44 13.50 15.10
N LYS A 901 -28.16 12.42 14.82
CA LYS A 901 -28.54 11.41 15.80
C LYS A 901 -28.44 10.01 15.20
N ILE A 902 -27.87 9.08 15.97
CA ILE A 902 -27.88 7.65 15.66
C ILE A 902 -28.46 6.91 16.87
N LEU A 903 -29.40 6.00 16.62
CA LEU A 903 -30.06 5.18 17.64
C LEU A 903 -29.72 3.71 17.41
N ILE A 904 -29.20 3.03 18.44
CA ILE A 904 -28.99 1.59 18.44
C ILE A 904 -29.94 0.96 19.46
N ASN A 905 -30.85 0.10 19.01
CA ASN A 905 -31.72 -0.67 19.89
C ASN A 905 -31.41 -2.17 19.74
N ALA A 906 -31.25 -2.90 20.84
CA ALA A 906 -31.09 -4.35 20.79
C ALA A 906 -31.93 -5.07 21.86
N TYR A 907 -32.60 -6.15 21.46
CA TYR A 907 -33.44 -6.97 22.33
C TYR A 907 -33.50 -8.41 21.82
N SER A 908 -33.93 -9.34 22.68
CA SER A 908 -34.18 -10.73 22.28
C SER A 908 -35.64 -10.96 21.91
N LYS A 909 -35.86 -11.77 20.87
CA LYS A 909 -37.19 -12.24 20.50
C LYS A 909 -37.08 -13.64 19.88
N ASP A 910 -37.92 -14.58 20.31
CA ASP A 910 -38.07 -15.91 19.69
C ASP A 910 -36.74 -16.68 19.45
N SER A 911 -35.85 -16.71 20.46
CA SER A 911 -34.49 -17.29 20.39
C SER A 911 -33.50 -16.61 19.43
N GLU A 912 -33.89 -15.47 18.88
CA GLU A 912 -33.04 -14.58 18.10
C GLU A 912 -32.70 -13.30 18.88
N ILE A 913 -31.65 -12.64 18.43
CA ILE A 913 -31.22 -11.31 18.84
C ILE A 913 -31.50 -10.36 17.71
N MET A 914 -32.23 -9.29 18.03
CA MET A 914 -32.61 -8.23 17.10
C MET A 914 -31.79 -6.98 17.42
N ILE A 915 -31.05 -6.45 16.44
CA ILE A 915 -30.30 -5.19 16.56
C ILE A 915 -30.78 -4.24 15.47
N PHE A 916 -31.17 -3.03 15.87
CA PHE A 916 -31.59 -1.95 14.98
C PHE A 916 -30.61 -0.79 15.08
N ILE A 917 -30.08 -0.33 13.95
CA ILE A 917 -29.23 0.86 13.86
C ILE A 917 -29.94 1.87 12.95
N GLU A 918 -30.35 3.00 13.51
CA GLU A 918 -31.15 4.02 12.83
C GLU A 918 -30.45 5.38 12.85
N ASP A 919 -30.33 6.02 11.69
CA ASP A 919 -29.83 7.39 11.54
C ASP A 919 -30.95 8.39 11.21
N ASN A 920 -30.61 9.69 11.16
CA ASN A 920 -31.50 10.75 10.69
C ASN A 920 -30.95 11.51 9.47
N ALA A 921 -30.33 10.79 8.53
CA ALA A 921 -29.62 11.34 7.38
C ALA A 921 -30.39 11.21 6.05
N LEU A 922 -31.71 11.49 6.04
CA LEU A 922 -32.59 11.54 4.85
C LEU A 922 -32.89 10.20 4.16
N GLY A 923 -32.31 9.10 4.63
CA GLY A 923 -32.58 7.76 4.11
C GLY A 923 -31.90 7.46 2.78
N ILE A 924 -32.21 6.30 2.21
CA ILE A 924 -31.64 5.77 0.97
C ILE A 924 -32.65 5.95 -0.17
N GLU A 925 -32.23 6.34 -1.37
CA GLU A 925 -33.16 6.47 -2.50
C GLU A 925 -33.85 5.12 -2.82
N PRO A 926 -35.18 5.09 -3.09
CA PRO A 926 -35.91 3.83 -3.31
C PRO A 926 -35.39 2.99 -4.48
N GLU A 927 -34.81 3.62 -5.50
CA GLU A 927 -34.30 2.96 -6.71
C GLU A 927 -33.00 2.17 -6.50
N ILE A 928 -32.31 2.43 -5.37
CA ILE A 928 -31.01 1.84 -5.06
C ILE A 928 -31.04 0.97 -3.79
N ILE A 929 -32.13 0.97 -3.02
CA ILE A 929 -32.21 0.28 -1.73
C ILE A 929 -31.92 -1.22 -1.85
N ASP A 930 -32.41 -1.87 -2.91
CA ASP A 930 -32.14 -3.29 -3.18
C ASP A 930 -30.71 -3.54 -3.70
N LYS A 931 -30.06 -2.50 -4.23
CA LYS A 931 -28.71 -2.57 -4.82
C LYS A 931 -27.59 -2.28 -3.83
N ILE A 932 -27.87 -1.70 -2.65
CA ILE A 932 -26.81 -1.31 -1.70
C ILE A 932 -26.01 -2.50 -1.17
N PHE A 933 -26.60 -3.69 -1.23
CA PHE A 933 -25.94 -4.93 -0.85
C PHE A 933 -25.27 -5.62 -2.05
N GLU A 934 -25.29 -5.05 -3.25
CA GLU A 934 -24.51 -5.58 -4.38
C GLU A 934 -23.01 -5.24 -4.24
N PRO A 935 -22.10 -6.13 -4.62
CA PRO A 935 -20.68 -5.87 -4.55
C PRO A 935 -20.27 -4.72 -5.49
N TYR A 936 -19.40 -3.82 -5.00
CA TYR A 936 -18.90 -2.61 -5.68
C TYR A 936 -19.95 -1.51 -5.93
N PHE A 937 -21.16 -1.68 -5.39
CA PHE A 937 -22.17 -0.64 -5.46
C PHE A 937 -21.87 0.46 -4.43
N THR A 938 -21.71 1.71 -4.90
CA THR A 938 -21.45 2.87 -4.04
C THR A 938 -22.08 4.14 -4.61
N THR A 939 -22.66 4.96 -3.74
CA THR A 939 -23.18 6.31 -4.06
C THR A 939 -22.16 7.41 -3.75
N LYS A 940 -21.04 7.08 -3.11
CA LYS A 940 -19.93 8.01 -2.84
C LYS A 940 -19.15 8.24 -4.14
N GLN A 941 -18.65 9.46 -4.40
CA GLN A 941 -17.74 9.74 -5.55
C GLN A 941 -16.64 8.67 -5.61
N LYS A 942 -16.26 8.21 -6.82
CA LYS A 942 -15.38 7.04 -7.07
C LYS A 942 -14.04 7.02 -6.30
N SER A 943 -13.63 8.12 -5.67
CA SER A 943 -12.43 8.26 -4.82
C SER A 943 -12.64 8.04 -3.31
N ARG A 944 -13.89 7.86 -2.82
CA ARG A 944 -14.22 7.83 -1.37
C ARG A 944 -14.95 6.57 -0.88
N GLY A 945 -15.28 5.61 -1.74
CA GLY A 945 -15.96 4.39 -1.31
C GLY A 945 -15.69 3.21 -2.23
N THR A 946 -15.36 2.06 -1.65
CA THR A 946 -15.07 0.80 -2.39
C THR A 946 -16.31 0.07 -2.85
N GLY A 947 -17.49 0.40 -2.29
CA GLY A 947 -18.75 -0.30 -2.55
C GLY A 947 -18.80 -1.75 -2.05
N LEU A 948 -17.84 -2.18 -1.22
CA LEU A 948 -17.77 -3.54 -0.70
C LEU A 948 -18.27 -3.68 0.75
N GLY A 949 -18.41 -2.57 1.49
CA GLY A 949 -18.71 -2.60 2.93
C GLY A 949 -20.05 -3.27 3.26
N LEU A 950 -21.16 -2.80 2.69
CA LEU A 950 -22.49 -3.33 2.99
C LEU A 950 -22.71 -4.75 2.45
N TYR A 951 -22.18 -5.06 1.26
CA TYR A 951 -22.13 -6.43 0.74
C TYR A 951 -21.43 -7.38 1.73
N MET A 952 -20.27 -6.98 2.25
CA MET A 952 -19.53 -7.74 3.26
C MET A 952 -20.32 -7.88 4.56
N SER A 953 -21.00 -6.83 5.02
CA SER A 953 -21.85 -6.91 6.20
C SER A 953 -22.95 -7.96 6.03
N LYS A 954 -23.56 -8.03 4.84
CA LYS A 954 -24.59 -9.02 4.54
C LYS A 954 -24.03 -10.44 4.54
N MET A 955 -22.91 -10.67 3.86
CA MET A 955 -22.21 -11.96 3.86
C MET A 955 -21.80 -12.43 5.27
N ILE A 956 -21.29 -11.53 6.11
CA ILE A 956 -20.89 -11.87 7.48
C ILE A 956 -22.11 -12.29 8.31
N ILE A 957 -23.22 -11.56 8.21
CA ILE A 957 -24.42 -11.90 8.96
C ILE A 957 -25.06 -13.19 8.44
N GLU A 958 -25.24 -13.33 7.13
CA GLU A 958 -25.98 -14.45 6.52
C GLU A 958 -25.16 -15.75 6.50
N ASP A 959 -23.91 -15.71 6.03
CA ASP A 959 -23.07 -16.90 5.89
C ASP A 959 -22.17 -17.18 7.12
N GLY A 960 -21.82 -16.14 7.88
CA GLY A 960 -20.93 -16.26 9.04
C GLY A 960 -21.69 -16.48 10.36
N LEU A 961 -22.71 -15.67 10.61
CA LEU A 961 -23.49 -15.69 11.86
C LEU A 961 -24.85 -16.40 11.73
N ASN A 962 -25.17 -16.95 10.56
CA ASN A 962 -26.45 -17.62 10.25
C ASN A 962 -27.68 -16.75 10.55
N GLY A 963 -27.58 -15.45 10.27
CA GLY A 963 -28.59 -14.43 10.55
C GLY A 963 -29.19 -13.79 9.29
N SER A 964 -29.83 -12.62 9.43
CA SER A 964 -30.27 -11.80 8.30
C SER A 964 -29.94 -10.32 8.51
N LEU A 965 -29.56 -9.62 7.42
CA LEU A 965 -29.31 -8.18 7.41
C LEU A 965 -30.21 -7.50 6.37
N ASP A 966 -31.10 -6.64 6.86
CA ASP A 966 -32.07 -5.90 6.05
C ASP A 966 -31.94 -4.39 6.29
N VAL A 967 -32.47 -3.60 5.35
CA VAL A 967 -32.56 -2.14 5.49
C VAL A 967 -33.96 -1.66 5.14
N GLU A 968 -34.44 -0.62 5.81
CA GLU A 968 -35.63 0.12 5.42
C GLU A 968 -35.44 1.61 5.67
N ASN A 969 -36.15 2.45 4.92
CA ASN A 969 -36.23 3.87 5.23
C ASN A 969 -37.30 4.14 6.28
N LYS A 970 -36.95 4.92 7.29
CA LYS A 970 -37.89 5.53 8.22
C LYS A 970 -38.05 7.02 7.92
N LYS A 971 -38.93 7.70 8.67
CA LYS A 971 -39.38 9.07 8.42
C LYS A 971 -38.24 10.09 8.21
N ASN A 972 -37.08 9.89 8.87
CA ASN A 972 -35.97 10.84 8.86
C ASN A 972 -34.62 10.25 8.43
N GLY A 973 -34.50 8.96 8.13
CA GLY A 973 -33.22 8.29 7.88
C GLY A 973 -33.34 6.81 7.57
N ALA A 974 -32.21 6.10 7.46
CA ALA A 974 -32.18 4.66 7.20
C ALA A 974 -32.16 3.85 8.50
N CYS A 975 -32.77 2.67 8.48
CA CYS A 975 -32.79 1.73 9.60
C CYS A 975 -32.31 0.35 9.14
N PHE A 976 -31.14 -0.06 9.63
CA PHE A 976 -30.60 -1.40 9.41
C PHE A 976 -31.09 -2.35 10.49
N LYS A 977 -31.55 -3.53 10.09
CA LYS A 977 -32.07 -4.59 10.97
C LYS A 977 -31.15 -5.81 10.86
N ILE A 978 -30.56 -6.19 11.98
CA ILE A 978 -29.72 -7.39 12.10
C ILE A 978 -30.48 -8.40 12.95
N LYS A 979 -30.65 -9.62 12.43
CA LYS A 979 -31.21 -10.76 13.17
C LYS A 979 -30.15 -11.85 13.27
N ILE A 980 -29.92 -12.38 14.47
CA ILE A 980 -28.91 -13.43 14.68
C ILE A 980 -29.45 -14.46 15.67
N PRO A 981 -29.34 -15.77 15.41
CA PRO A 981 -29.70 -16.80 16.38
C PRO A 981 -28.80 -16.70 17.63
N LYS A 982 -29.36 -16.97 18.82
CA LYS A 982 -28.59 -16.96 20.08
C LYS A 982 -27.43 -17.97 20.13
N GLY A 983 -27.51 -19.02 19.30
CA GLY A 983 -26.58 -20.15 19.28
C GLY A 983 -26.86 -21.15 20.42
N GLU A 984 -26.59 -22.44 20.18
CA GLU A 984 -26.65 -23.49 21.19
C GLU A 984 -25.26 -23.67 21.82
N TYR A 985 -25.20 -23.73 23.15
CA TYR A 985 -24.00 -24.10 23.90
C TYR A 985 -24.44 -25.03 25.04
N ASP A 986 -23.86 -26.23 25.11
CA ASP A 986 -24.11 -27.15 26.22
C ASP A 986 -23.52 -26.54 27.50
N GLU A 987 -24.34 -26.35 28.54
CA GLU A 987 -23.93 -25.84 29.86
C GLU A 987 -22.87 -26.71 30.56
#